data_AF-A0A355SUR5-F1
#
_entry.id   AF-A0A355SUR5-F1
#
_cell.length_a   1.000
_cell.length_b   1.000
_cell.length_c   1.000
_cell.angle_alpha   90.00
_cell.angle_beta   90.00
_cell.angle_gamma   90.00
#
_symmetry.space_group_name_H-M   'P 1'
#
loop_
_entity.id
_entity.type
_entity.pdbx_description
1 polymer ?
#
loop_
_entity_poly.entity_id
_entity_poly.type
_entity_poly.pdbx_seq_one_letter_code
_entity_poly.pdbx_strand_id
1 'polypeptide(L)'
;MSNKALSFKRPEANLSSLELLAAEFSNTDAAIAEIARLSAVQTLPRGAIHMISDIHGEDKKLRHVINNASGTLRPIVEHMFGDTMDRETLKEFLTITFYPAEVTEQLEQTLTDPLELKAYARKILNPQFELLRHLMANYSLKLATELLPVDFKNLLWEILHAPTREHGNEFVEAIIDELQRQGRLLHLIHIVGRLIRNLAVDELIIGGDCWDRGPRGDRVVDYLRLQPNVSFIWGNHDALWIGAALGNDALICTALRVSLRYRRISQLDEGYSIPMTPLEHLAREVYANDPAEFFMPKGSGMRPKELVARMQKAIAVMQFKLEGQLIERNPQWQLDHRRLMHRIDLDNGTIEIDGVVYELRDKRLPTVDPEHPYTLTTEEQDCLDRLKGSFLSSQKMREQVRYMVGHGSMYLQRGDCLIFHGCVPVDTEGKFLDLEIDGQALSGKALFEEIEVVVRRALEQRKTPDLDFLWYLWCGPLSPLFGKDRIATLERDLIADKTPHRENKDPYFDLIHEAGFCSQVLEAFGADPEQGLIVNGHVPVKLKQGESPIKRSGKAITIDGAFSEAYGDHGYTLVLEPGRIVLAEHHHFESMESAIKDGVDIVPKTQEIRVFDTPQQTKDTERGQRIKYRMMELNRLIEAYRSNRLHEQ
;
A
#
# COMPACT_ATOMS: atom_id res chain seq x y z
N MET A 1 23.55 -46.49 18.03
CA MET A 1 24.23 -45.91 19.20
C MET A 1 25.59 -45.41 18.75
N SER A 2 25.73 -44.12 18.47
CA SER A 2 27.03 -43.45 18.34
C SER A 2 26.98 -42.26 19.29
N ASN A 3 27.68 -42.43 20.41
CA ASN A 3 27.71 -41.49 21.52
C ASN A 3 28.78 -40.43 21.18
N LYS A 4 28.39 -39.27 20.62
CA LYS A 4 29.29 -38.11 20.52
C LYS A 4 29.29 -37.41 21.88
N ALA A 5 30.29 -37.73 22.69
CA ALA A 5 30.56 -37.03 23.94
C ALA A 5 30.90 -35.56 23.65
N LEU A 6 29.93 -34.67 23.79
CA LEU A 6 30.11 -33.22 23.73
C LEU A 6 30.72 -32.75 25.06
N SER A 7 32.04 -32.62 25.11
CA SER A 7 32.75 -31.95 26.19
C SER A 7 32.59 -30.43 26.05
N PHE A 8 31.54 -29.85 26.63
CA PHE A 8 31.37 -28.40 26.70
C PHE A 8 32.38 -27.77 27.66
N LYS A 9 33.36 -27.03 27.13
CA LYS A 9 34.14 -26.05 27.89
C LYS A 9 33.95 -24.65 27.29
N ARG A 10 33.31 -23.78 28.10
CA ARG A 10 33.10 -22.32 27.97
C ARG A 10 31.82 -21.89 27.23
N PRO A 11 30.80 -21.38 27.94
CA PRO A 11 29.63 -20.72 27.35
C PRO A 11 29.90 -19.21 27.23
N GLU A 12 30.09 -18.70 26.01
CA GLU A 12 30.00 -17.24 25.74
C GLU A 12 29.81 -16.88 24.25
N ALA A 13 29.19 -17.77 23.47
CA ALA A 13 28.49 -17.43 22.24
C ALA A 13 27.14 -18.15 22.30
N ASN A 14 26.08 -17.56 21.74
CA ASN A 14 24.75 -18.17 21.72
C ASN A 14 24.79 -19.39 20.78
N LEU A 15 25.34 -20.52 21.25
CA LEU A 15 25.65 -21.71 20.45
C LEU A 15 24.43 -22.24 19.70
N SER A 16 23.23 -22.00 20.22
CA SER A 16 21.95 -22.32 19.57
C SER A 16 21.77 -21.63 18.22
N SER A 17 22.23 -20.38 18.04
CA SER A 17 22.16 -19.69 16.74
C SER A 17 23.15 -20.28 15.74
N LEU A 18 24.33 -20.71 16.22
CA LEU A 18 25.36 -21.35 15.39
C LEU A 18 25.01 -22.79 15.01
N GLU A 19 24.29 -23.53 15.85
CA GLU A 19 23.81 -24.89 15.54
C GLU A 19 22.84 -24.91 14.35
N LEU A 20 21.95 -23.92 14.26
CA LEU A 20 21.07 -23.75 13.10
C LEU A 20 21.86 -23.43 11.83
N LEU A 21 22.89 -22.58 11.93
CA LEU A 21 23.78 -22.28 10.79
C LEU A 21 24.60 -23.50 10.38
N ALA A 22 25.07 -24.30 11.33
CA ALA A 22 25.81 -25.52 11.07
C ALA A 22 25.00 -26.58 10.32
N ALA A 23 23.67 -26.56 10.44
CA ALA A 23 22.79 -27.41 9.65
C ALA A 23 22.70 -26.98 8.17
N GLU A 24 22.91 -25.70 7.87
CA GLU A 24 22.92 -25.16 6.50
C GLU A 24 24.32 -25.16 5.87
N PHE A 25 25.36 -24.92 6.67
CA PHE A 25 26.76 -24.88 6.25
C PHE A 25 27.59 -25.86 7.09
N SER A 26 27.65 -27.12 6.66
CA SER A 26 28.16 -28.24 7.46
C SER A 26 29.65 -28.21 7.78
N ASN A 27 30.45 -27.37 7.11
CA ASN A 27 31.89 -27.28 7.28
C ASN A 27 32.42 -25.86 7.03
N THR A 28 33.69 -25.65 7.36
CA THR A 28 34.37 -24.37 7.20
C THR A 28 34.32 -23.85 5.75
N ASP A 29 34.53 -24.71 4.76
CA ASP A 29 34.55 -24.31 3.34
C ASP A 29 33.17 -23.85 2.85
N ALA A 30 32.10 -24.52 3.26
CA ALA A 30 30.72 -24.13 2.94
C ALA A 30 30.38 -22.74 3.50
N ALA A 31 30.77 -22.47 4.75
CA ALA A 31 30.58 -21.16 5.37
C ALA A 31 31.43 -20.07 4.69
N ILE A 32 32.69 -20.36 4.33
CA ILE A 32 33.57 -19.43 3.59
C ILE A 32 32.99 -19.12 2.20
N ALA A 33 32.52 -20.14 1.47
CA ALA A 33 31.92 -19.97 0.15
C ALA A 33 30.68 -19.07 0.21
N GLU A 34 29.83 -19.23 1.23
CA GLU A 34 28.68 -18.36 1.43
C GLU A 34 29.10 -16.91 1.78
N ILE A 35 30.10 -16.71 2.64
CA ILE A 35 30.65 -15.37 2.91
C ILE A 35 31.17 -14.73 1.61
N ALA A 36 31.90 -15.48 0.77
CA ALA A 36 32.41 -14.98 -0.50
C ALA A 36 31.26 -14.59 -1.45
N ARG A 37 30.23 -15.43 -1.55
CA ARG A 37 29.01 -15.14 -2.32
C ARG A 37 28.32 -13.89 -1.81
N LEU A 38 28.06 -13.78 -0.50
CA LEU A 38 27.43 -12.63 0.13
C LEU A 38 28.27 -11.35 -0.09
N SER A 39 29.60 -11.44 -0.01
CA SER A 39 30.50 -10.32 -0.31
C SER A 39 30.36 -9.83 -1.76
N ALA A 40 30.20 -10.73 -2.72
CA ALA A 40 29.92 -10.36 -4.11
C ALA A 40 28.53 -9.72 -4.27
N VAL A 41 27.51 -10.22 -3.55
CA VAL A 41 26.16 -9.61 -3.56
C VAL A 41 26.20 -8.16 -3.05
N GLN A 42 27.05 -7.85 -2.07
CA GLN A 42 27.19 -6.49 -1.53
C GLN A 42 27.63 -5.46 -2.59
N THR A 43 28.32 -5.88 -3.66
CA THR A 43 28.81 -4.98 -4.71
C THR A 43 27.82 -4.75 -5.84
N LEU A 44 26.72 -5.50 -5.87
CA LEU A 44 25.66 -5.31 -6.87
C LEU A 44 25.00 -3.94 -6.69
N PRO A 45 24.51 -3.31 -7.77
CA PRO A 45 23.70 -2.10 -7.67
C PRO A 45 22.51 -2.30 -6.72
N ARG A 46 22.12 -1.24 -6.04
CA ARG A 46 20.85 -1.22 -5.30
C ARG A 46 19.68 -1.41 -6.27
N GLY A 47 18.68 -2.20 -5.91
CA GLY A 47 17.44 -2.34 -6.68
C GLY A 47 16.59 -1.06 -6.64
N ALA A 48 15.83 -0.79 -7.71
CA ALA A 48 14.95 0.38 -7.77
C ALA A 48 13.75 0.21 -6.84
N ILE A 49 13.52 1.19 -5.96
CA ILE A 49 12.36 1.22 -5.07
C ILE A 49 11.37 2.25 -5.58
N HIS A 50 10.11 1.85 -5.75
CA HIS A 50 9.02 2.71 -6.19
C HIS A 50 8.08 2.98 -5.02
N MET A 51 7.89 4.24 -4.66
CA MET A 51 6.93 4.64 -3.63
C MET A 51 5.72 5.33 -4.26
N ILE A 52 4.55 4.76 -4.01
CA ILE A 52 3.24 5.25 -4.47
C ILE A 52 2.39 5.55 -3.24
N SER A 53 1.76 6.72 -3.16
CA SER A 53 0.90 7.10 -2.03
C SER A 53 -0.59 7.08 -2.42
N ASP A 54 -1.49 6.92 -1.45
CA ASP A 54 -2.92 7.27 -1.55
C ASP A 54 -3.63 6.75 -2.82
N ILE A 55 -3.61 5.43 -3.04
CA ILE A 55 -4.23 4.78 -4.20
C ILE A 55 -5.75 4.91 -4.16
N HIS A 56 -6.36 4.81 -2.98
CA HIS A 56 -7.80 5.02 -2.80
C HIS A 56 -8.66 4.21 -3.77
N GLY A 57 -8.43 2.90 -3.90
CA GLY A 57 -9.29 2.01 -4.71
C GLY A 57 -9.20 2.15 -6.24
N GLU A 58 -8.23 2.91 -6.76
CA GLU A 58 -8.04 3.16 -8.19
C GLU A 58 -7.18 2.07 -8.86
N ASP A 59 -7.80 0.91 -9.05
CA ASP A 59 -7.16 -0.30 -9.54
C ASP A 59 -6.57 -0.16 -10.95
N LYS A 60 -7.25 0.55 -11.85
CA LYS A 60 -6.80 0.73 -13.24
C LYS A 60 -5.52 1.56 -13.35
N LYS A 61 -5.48 2.71 -12.68
CA LYS A 61 -4.32 3.61 -12.71
C LYS A 61 -3.13 3.00 -11.98
N LEU A 62 -3.37 2.32 -10.84
CA LEU A 62 -2.35 1.55 -10.14
C LEU A 62 -1.69 0.50 -11.05
N ARG A 63 -2.50 -0.30 -11.76
CA ARG A 63 -2.00 -1.31 -12.71
C ARG A 63 -1.10 -0.70 -13.76
N HIS A 64 -1.50 0.43 -14.36
CA HIS A 64 -0.67 1.11 -15.35
C HIS A 64 0.69 1.56 -14.76
N VAL A 65 0.68 2.22 -13.61
CA VAL A 65 1.90 2.72 -12.94
C VAL A 65 2.86 1.58 -12.56
N ILE A 66 2.33 0.42 -12.13
CA ILE A 66 3.17 -0.76 -11.87
C ILE A 66 3.65 -1.37 -13.20
N ASN A 67 2.76 -1.48 -14.19
CA ASN A 67 3.05 -2.15 -15.45
C ASN A 67 4.16 -1.46 -16.26
N ASN A 68 4.22 -0.13 -16.24
CA ASN A 68 5.26 0.64 -16.92
C ASN A 68 6.47 0.96 -16.01
N ALA A 69 6.53 0.36 -14.82
CA ALA A 69 7.51 0.64 -13.77
C ALA A 69 7.63 2.15 -13.52
N SER A 70 6.50 2.84 -13.35
CA SER A 70 6.42 4.29 -13.14
C SER A 70 7.20 5.09 -14.20
N GLY A 71 7.22 4.59 -15.43
CA GLY A 71 7.90 5.17 -16.59
C GLY A 71 9.39 4.84 -16.71
N THR A 72 10.00 4.05 -15.82
CA THR A 72 11.44 3.73 -15.88
C THR A 72 11.76 2.61 -16.89
N LEU A 73 10.79 1.76 -17.23
CA LEU A 73 11.02 0.62 -18.12
C LEU A 73 11.16 1.04 -19.60
N ARG A 74 10.39 2.04 -20.05
CA ARG A 74 10.46 2.54 -21.43
C ARG A 74 11.86 3.03 -21.82
N PRO A 75 12.52 3.91 -21.05
CA PRO A 75 13.87 4.36 -21.38
C PRO A 75 14.89 3.22 -21.56
N ILE A 76 14.77 2.15 -20.77
CA ILE A 76 15.63 0.95 -20.89
C ILE A 76 15.37 0.26 -22.23
N VAL A 77 14.10 0.05 -22.57
CA VAL A 77 13.69 -0.57 -23.84
C VAL A 77 14.13 0.28 -25.04
N GLU A 78 13.93 1.60 -24.99
CA GLU A 78 14.33 2.54 -26.04
C GLU A 78 15.86 2.57 -26.20
N HIS A 79 16.61 2.52 -25.10
CA HIS A 79 18.07 2.45 -25.15
C HIS A 79 18.60 1.16 -25.79
N MET A 80 17.96 0.01 -25.50
CA MET A 80 18.40 -1.29 -26.02
C MET A 80 17.98 -1.54 -27.46
N PHE A 81 16.78 -1.10 -27.85
CA PHE A 81 16.16 -1.52 -29.10
C PHE A 81 15.73 -0.37 -30.02
N GLY A 82 15.86 0.90 -29.61
CA GLY A 82 15.41 2.05 -30.40
C GLY A 82 16.14 2.22 -31.74
N ASP A 83 17.39 1.74 -31.83
CA ASP A 83 18.17 1.77 -33.08
C ASP A 83 17.86 0.58 -34.01
N THR A 84 17.25 -0.49 -33.50
CA THR A 84 17.01 -1.75 -34.24
C THR A 84 15.54 -1.99 -34.59
N MET A 85 14.62 -1.47 -33.78
CA MET A 85 13.18 -1.54 -34.00
C MET A 85 12.66 -0.25 -34.62
N ASP A 86 11.76 -0.37 -35.59
CA ASP A 86 10.97 0.79 -36.02
C ASP A 86 9.97 1.21 -34.93
N ARG A 87 9.39 2.40 -35.09
CA ARG A 87 8.49 3.00 -34.09
C ARG A 87 7.27 2.13 -33.78
N GLU A 88 6.69 1.46 -34.78
CA GLU A 88 5.51 0.62 -34.59
C GLU A 88 5.86 -0.68 -33.86
N THR A 89 6.99 -1.30 -34.21
CA THR A 89 7.49 -2.51 -33.55
C THR A 89 7.87 -2.23 -32.10
N LEU A 90 8.54 -1.11 -31.84
CA LEU A 90 8.91 -0.70 -30.49
C LEU A 90 7.67 -0.44 -29.62
N LYS A 91 6.66 0.22 -30.20
CA LYS A 91 5.36 0.46 -29.56
C LYS A 91 4.66 -0.86 -29.23
N GLU A 92 4.59 -1.79 -30.17
CA GLU A 92 4.03 -3.13 -29.96
C GLU A 92 4.77 -3.88 -28.85
N PHE A 93 6.11 -3.85 -28.86
CA PHE A 93 6.95 -4.49 -27.86
C PHE A 93 6.74 -3.93 -26.45
N LEU A 94 6.59 -2.61 -26.33
CA LEU A 94 6.26 -1.96 -25.06
C LEU A 94 4.86 -2.36 -24.59
N THR A 95 3.87 -2.38 -25.49
CA THR A 95 2.49 -2.76 -25.14
C THR A 95 2.40 -4.20 -24.62
N ILE A 96 3.02 -5.18 -25.28
CA ILE A 96 3.05 -6.57 -24.79
C ILE A 96 3.86 -6.73 -23.50
N THR A 97 4.89 -5.90 -23.30
CA THR A 97 5.69 -5.90 -22.06
C THR A 97 4.90 -5.33 -20.88
N PHE A 98 4.16 -4.25 -21.10
CA PHE A 98 3.35 -3.60 -20.06
C PHE A 98 2.05 -4.33 -19.79
N TYR A 99 1.39 -4.89 -20.81
CA TYR A 99 0.08 -5.55 -20.72
C TYR A 99 0.11 -6.99 -21.26
N PRO A 100 1.00 -7.85 -20.76
CA PRO A 100 1.18 -9.21 -21.24
C PRO A 100 -0.07 -10.09 -21.08
N ALA A 101 -0.99 -9.81 -20.15
CA ALA A 101 -2.20 -10.62 -20.00
C ALA A 101 -3.22 -10.25 -21.08
N GLU A 102 -3.53 -8.97 -21.15
CA GLU A 102 -4.56 -8.40 -22.02
C GLU A 102 -4.19 -8.58 -23.49
N VAL A 103 -2.93 -8.35 -23.85
CA VAL A 103 -2.48 -8.49 -25.24
C VAL A 103 -2.46 -9.96 -25.66
N THR A 104 -1.99 -10.89 -24.80
CA THR A 104 -2.01 -12.31 -25.19
C THR A 104 -3.42 -12.87 -25.33
N GLU A 105 -4.38 -12.43 -24.51
CA GLU A 105 -5.79 -12.81 -24.65
C GLU A 105 -6.39 -12.32 -25.99
N GLN A 106 -6.05 -11.11 -26.41
CA GLN A 106 -6.44 -10.60 -27.74
C GLN A 106 -5.78 -11.38 -28.88
N LEU A 107 -4.51 -11.74 -28.72
CA LEU A 107 -3.76 -12.52 -29.72
C LEU A 107 -4.28 -13.95 -29.84
N GLU A 108 -4.73 -14.59 -28.76
CA GLU A 108 -5.37 -15.91 -28.80
C GLU A 108 -6.61 -15.93 -29.71
N GLN A 109 -7.32 -14.80 -29.80
CA GLN A 109 -8.54 -14.66 -30.61
C GLN A 109 -8.26 -14.24 -32.06
N THR A 110 -7.17 -13.51 -32.30
CA THR A 110 -6.88 -12.89 -33.60
C THR A 110 -5.84 -13.65 -34.41
N LEU A 111 -4.90 -14.31 -33.75
CA LEU A 111 -3.70 -14.86 -34.36
C LEU A 111 -3.77 -16.39 -34.37
N THR A 112 -4.65 -16.90 -35.24
CA THR A 112 -5.04 -18.32 -35.28
C THR A 112 -4.17 -19.18 -36.20
N ASP A 113 -3.45 -18.58 -37.16
CA ASP A 113 -2.51 -19.32 -38.01
C ASP A 113 -1.24 -19.66 -37.21
N PRO A 114 -0.89 -20.96 -37.06
CA PRO A 114 0.33 -21.36 -36.38
C PRO A 114 1.59 -20.70 -36.97
N LEU A 115 1.70 -20.51 -38.29
CA LEU A 115 2.91 -19.93 -38.89
C LEU A 115 3.07 -18.46 -38.51
N GLU A 116 1.99 -17.69 -38.55
CA GLU A 116 1.97 -16.31 -38.08
C GLU A 116 2.29 -16.22 -36.60
N LEU A 117 1.75 -17.13 -35.77
CA LEU A 117 1.98 -17.14 -34.33
C LEU A 117 3.44 -17.41 -33.99
N LYS A 118 4.06 -18.33 -34.72
CA LYS A 118 5.48 -18.61 -34.60
C LYS A 118 6.32 -17.39 -34.95
N ALA A 119 6.01 -16.72 -36.07
CA ALA A 119 6.73 -15.53 -36.51
C ALA A 119 6.59 -14.39 -35.50
N TYR A 120 5.38 -14.18 -34.98
CA TYR A 120 5.11 -13.22 -33.91
C TYR A 120 5.92 -13.51 -32.64
N ALA A 121 5.91 -14.77 -32.19
CA ALA A 121 6.64 -15.16 -31.00
C ALA A 121 8.15 -14.96 -31.14
N ARG A 122 8.74 -15.24 -32.30
CA ARG A 122 10.17 -14.93 -32.56
C ARG A 122 10.44 -13.43 -32.46
N LYS A 123 9.57 -12.61 -33.05
CA LYS A 123 9.67 -11.15 -33.03
C LYS A 123 9.68 -10.61 -31.59
N ILE A 124 8.92 -11.21 -30.68
CA ILE A 124 8.76 -10.73 -29.30
C ILE A 124 9.70 -11.40 -28.31
N LEU A 125 9.86 -12.73 -28.34
CA LEU A 125 10.61 -13.48 -27.34
C LEU A 125 12.11 -13.17 -27.38
N ASN A 126 12.70 -12.97 -28.57
CA ASN A 126 14.12 -12.67 -28.68
C ASN A 126 14.50 -11.37 -27.94
N PRO A 127 13.86 -10.22 -28.22
CA PRO A 127 14.10 -9.00 -27.44
C PRO A 127 13.69 -9.13 -25.97
N GLN A 128 12.61 -9.87 -25.65
CA GLN A 128 12.21 -10.11 -24.26
C GLN A 128 13.32 -10.83 -23.48
N PHE A 129 13.97 -11.84 -24.06
CA PHE A 129 15.07 -12.56 -23.41
C PHE A 129 16.32 -11.69 -23.26
N GLU A 130 16.61 -10.83 -24.23
CA GLU A 130 17.72 -9.88 -24.14
C GLU A 130 17.48 -8.86 -23.02
N LEU A 131 16.30 -8.27 -22.95
CA LEU A 131 15.88 -7.36 -21.87
C LEU A 131 15.90 -8.07 -20.51
N LEU A 132 15.43 -9.31 -20.45
CA LEU A 132 15.43 -10.10 -19.24
C LEU A 132 16.87 -10.33 -18.72
N ARG A 133 17.82 -10.69 -19.60
CA ARG A 133 19.24 -10.84 -19.23
C ARG A 133 19.84 -9.53 -18.74
N HIS A 134 19.49 -8.41 -19.38
CA HIS A 134 19.95 -7.08 -18.96
C HIS A 134 19.47 -6.74 -17.54
N LEU A 135 18.17 -6.89 -17.26
CA LEU A 135 17.62 -6.60 -15.93
C LEU A 135 18.18 -7.54 -14.85
N MET A 136 18.32 -8.83 -15.18
CA MET A 136 18.84 -9.82 -14.24
C MET A 136 20.30 -9.62 -13.85
N ALA A 137 21.10 -8.92 -14.65
CA ALA A 137 22.50 -8.63 -14.31
C ALA A 137 22.64 -7.77 -13.03
N ASN A 138 21.59 -7.05 -12.64
CA ASN A 138 21.56 -6.25 -11.41
C ASN A 138 21.22 -7.09 -10.16
N TYR A 139 20.86 -8.37 -10.32
CA TYR A 139 20.39 -9.24 -9.26
C TYR A 139 21.41 -10.34 -8.95
N SER A 140 21.46 -10.76 -7.68
CA SER A 140 22.17 -12.00 -7.35
C SER A 140 21.44 -13.20 -7.96
N LEU A 141 22.19 -14.21 -8.41
CA LEU A 141 21.62 -15.43 -9.01
C LEU A 141 20.52 -16.05 -8.13
N LYS A 142 20.74 -16.11 -6.81
CA LYS A 142 19.76 -16.65 -5.85
C LYS A 142 18.44 -15.87 -5.90
N LEU A 143 18.49 -14.55 -5.80
CA LEU A 143 17.29 -13.71 -5.82
C LEU A 143 16.58 -13.78 -7.18
N ALA A 144 17.33 -13.70 -8.27
CA ALA A 144 16.72 -13.77 -9.59
C ALA A 144 16.01 -15.11 -9.83
N THR A 145 16.58 -16.20 -9.29
CA THR A 145 16.01 -17.55 -9.38
C THR A 145 14.74 -17.74 -8.53
N GLU A 146 14.55 -16.91 -7.48
CA GLU A 146 13.32 -16.87 -6.67
C GLU A 146 12.17 -16.14 -7.38
N LEU A 147 12.50 -15.20 -8.28
CA LEU A 147 11.51 -14.49 -9.11
C LEU A 147 11.02 -15.30 -10.31
N LEU A 148 11.75 -16.36 -10.70
CA LEU A 148 11.36 -17.21 -11.82
C LEU A 148 10.07 -17.99 -11.51
N PRO A 149 9.08 -18.00 -12.42
CA PRO A 149 7.87 -18.80 -12.27
C PRO A 149 8.21 -20.29 -12.12
N VAL A 150 7.62 -20.93 -11.11
CA VAL A 150 7.97 -22.31 -10.69
C VAL A 150 7.94 -23.30 -11.86
N ASP A 151 6.90 -23.27 -12.68
CA ASP A 151 6.71 -24.23 -13.78
C ASP A 151 7.68 -24.01 -14.96
N PHE A 152 8.17 -22.78 -15.13
CA PHE A 152 9.06 -22.38 -16.24
C PHE A 152 10.50 -22.12 -15.78
N LYS A 153 10.79 -22.37 -14.51
CA LYS A 153 12.04 -21.99 -13.85
C LYS A 153 13.27 -22.53 -14.58
N ASN A 154 13.30 -23.83 -14.86
CA ASN A 154 14.44 -24.47 -15.53
C ASN A 154 14.63 -23.95 -16.96
N LEU A 155 13.53 -23.82 -17.71
CA LEU A 155 13.57 -23.31 -19.08
C LEU A 155 14.12 -21.89 -19.13
N LEU A 156 13.58 -21.00 -18.30
CA LEU A 156 14.05 -19.61 -18.23
C LEU A 156 15.49 -19.54 -17.76
N TRP A 157 15.88 -20.39 -16.81
CA TRP A 157 17.26 -20.46 -16.35
C TRP A 157 18.23 -20.87 -17.47
N GLU A 158 17.87 -21.84 -18.31
CA GLU A 158 18.66 -22.20 -19.50
C GLU A 158 18.73 -21.04 -20.50
N ILE A 159 17.60 -20.37 -20.79
CA ILE A 159 17.56 -19.20 -21.69
C ILE A 159 18.51 -18.09 -21.20
N LEU A 160 18.54 -17.84 -19.89
CA LEU A 160 19.40 -16.81 -19.30
C LEU A 160 20.90 -17.11 -19.45
N HIS A 161 21.27 -18.39 -19.46
CA HIS A 161 22.66 -18.84 -19.61
C HIS A 161 23.01 -19.27 -21.05
N ALA A 162 22.05 -19.25 -21.96
CA ALA A 162 22.26 -19.62 -23.36
C ALA A 162 23.32 -18.69 -23.99
N PRO A 163 24.24 -19.23 -24.83
CA PRO A 163 25.28 -18.43 -25.47
C PRO A 163 24.66 -17.32 -26.33
N THR A 164 25.11 -16.08 -26.15
CA THR A 164 24.64 -14.89 -26.90
C THR A 164 25.15 -14.80 -28.35
N ARG A 165 25.73 -15.88 -28.90
CA ARG A 165 26.27 -15.95 -30.28
C ARG A 165 25.56 -17.03 -31.09
N GLU A 166 25.67 -16.97 -32.43
CA GLU A 166 25.10 -17.84 -33.50
C GLU A 166 24.28 -19.09 -33.12
N HIS A 167 24.74 -19.94 -32.20
CA HIS A 167 24.03 -21.12 -31.68
C HIS A 167 22.84 -20.80 -30.74
N GLY A 168 22.74 -19.59 -30.18
CA GLY A 168 21.65 -19.17 -29.29
C GLY A 168 20.29 -19.07 -29.98
N ASN A 169 20.28 -18.78 -31.29
CA ASN A 169 19.05 -18.73 -32.08
C ASN A 169 18.45 -20.13 -32.28
N GLU A 170 19.26 -21.15 -32.57
CA GLU A 170 18.75 -22.53 -32.73
C GLU A 170 18.12 -23.06 -31.45
N PHE A 171 18.70 -22.73 -30.29
CA PHE A 171 18.15 -23.10 -28.99
C PHE A 171 16.78 -22.47 -28.74
N VAL A 172 16.67 -21.15 -28.96
CA VAL A 172 15.39 -20.44 -28.81
C VAL A 172 14.35 -20.93 -29.82
N GLU A 173 14.75 -21.20 -31.06
CA GLU A 173 13.88 -21.80 -32.07
C GLU A 173 13.35 -23.16 -31.64
N ALA A 174 14.18 -24.05 -31.10
CA ALA A 174 13.73 -25.34 -30.61
C ALA A 174 12.68 -25.22 -29.48
N ILE A 175 12.82 -24.22 -28.61
CA ILE A 175 11.84 -23.93 -27.55
C ILE A 175 10.53 -23.43 -28.15
N ILE A 176 10.60 -22.48 -29.09
CA ILE A 176 9.43 -21.93 -29.78
C ILE A 176 8.66 -23.06 -30.48
N ASP A 177 9.37 -23.94 -31.19
CA ASP A 177 8.78 -25.07 -31.93
C ASP A 177 8.03 -26.03 -31.02
N GLU A 178 8.63 -26.40 -29.89
CA GLU A 178 7.99 -27.31 -28.95
C GLU A 178 6.80 -26.66 -28.25
N LEU A 179 6.92 -25.41 -27.80
CA LEU A 179 5.80 -24.71 -27.16
C LEU A 179 4.66 -24.43 -28.13
N GLN A 180 4.96 -24.17 -29.40
CA GLN A 180 3.95 -24.07 -30.45
C GLN A 180 3.19 -25.39 -30.61
N ARG A 181 3.91 -26.52 -30.67
CA ARG A 181 3.31 -27.86 -30.79
C ARG A 181 2.35 -28.18 -29.64
N GLN A 182 2.63 -27.67 -28.45
CA GLN A 182 1.80 -27.83 -27.25
C GLN A 182 0.75 -26.73 -27.05
N GLY A 183 0.68 -25.72 -27.94
CA GLY A 183 -0.24 -24.58 -27.79
C GLY A 183 0.07 -23.68 -26.59
N ARG A 184 1.34 -23.54 -26.20
CA ARG A 184 1.78 -22.79 -25.01
C ARG A 184 2.65 -21.55 -25.32
N LEU A 185 2.75 -21.17 -26.58
CA LEU A 185 3.68 -20.12 -27.02
C LEU A 185 3.31 -18.72 -26.49
N LEU A 186 2.03 -18.32 -26.55
CA LEU A 186 1.55 -17.07 -25.97
C LEU A 186 1.68 -17.04 -24.44
N HIS A 187 1.55 -18.20 -23.79
CA HIS A 187 1.75 -18.32 -22.35
C HIS A 187 3.20 -18.00 -21.93
N LEU A 188 4.19 -18.39 -22.74
CA LEU A 188 5.59 -18.01 -22.50
C LEU A 188 5.79 -16.49 -22.64
N ILE A 189 5.25 -15.88 -23.70
CA ILE A 189 5.32 -14.41 -23.89
C ILE A 189 4.71 -13.69 -22.68
N HIS A 190 3.56 -14.15 -22.21
CA HIS A 190 2.89 -13.62 -21.02
C HIS A 190 3.80 -13.68 -19.79
N ILE A 191 4.36 -14.86 -19.53
CA ILE A 191 5.22 -15.13 -18.37
C ILE A 191 6.47 -14.25 -18.38
N VAL A 192 7.13 -14.15 -19.53
CA VAL A 192 8.37 -13.38 -19.67
C VAL A 192 8.08 -11.88 -19.53
N GLY A 193 7.01 -11.38 -20.13
CA GLY A 193 6.56 -10.00 -19.94
C GLY A 193 6.27 -9.68 -18.46
N ARG A 194 5.60 -10.59 -17.74
CA ARG A 194 5.37 -10.42 -16.29
C ARG A 194 6.69 -10.41 -15.50
N LEU A 195 7.63 -11.29 -15.83
CA LEU A 195 8.93 -11.38 -15.16
C LEU A 195 9.78 -10.12 -15.37
N ILE A 196 9.80 -9.56 -16.59
CA ILE A 196 10.47 -8.29 -16.89
C ILE A 196 9.96 -7.17 -15.97
N ARG A 197 8.64 -7.03 -15.81
CA ARG A 197 8.05 -6.03 -14.90
C ARG A 197 8.45 -6.27 -13.45
N ASN A 198 8.42 -7.53 -13.00
CA ASN A 198 8.82 -7.90 -11.65
C ASN A 198 10.31 -7.61 -11.35
N LEU A 199 11.16 -7.57 -12.37
CA LEU A 199 12.59 -7.24 -12.25
C LEU A 199 12.87 -5.74 -12.40
N ALA A 200 11.97 -4.98 -13.02
CA ALA A 200 12.12 -3.55 -13.18
C ALA A 200 11.91 -2.79 -11.87
N VAL A 201 11.12 -3.35 -10.95
CA VAL A 201 10.83 -2.77 -9.62
C VAL A 201 11.24 -3.77 -8.54
N ASP A 202 12.29 -3.45 -7.79
CA ASP A 202 12.83 -4.34 -6.74
C ASP A 202 11.97 -4.35 -5.47
N GLU A 203 11.43 -3.18 -5.10
CA GLU A 203 10.49 -3.03 -3.99
C GLU A 203 9.43 -1.99 -4.35
N LEU A 204 8.17 -2.32 -4.07
CA LEU A 204 7.06 -1.38 -4.14
C LEU A 204 6.65 -0.98 -2.72
N ILE A 205 6.67 0.32 -2.42
CA ILE A 205 6.22 0.87 -1.14
C ILE A 205 4.92 1.60 -1.36
N ILE A 206 3.87 1.15 -0.68
CA ILE A 206 2.58 1.83 -0.68
C ILE A 206 2.52 2.74 0.56
N GLY A 207 2.59 4.04 0.32
CA GLY A 207 2.44 5.10 1.32
C GLY A 207 0.97 5.38 1.59
N GLY A 208 0.35 4.73 2.57
CA GLY A 208 -1.01 5.04 2.96
C GLY A 208 -2.09 4.36 2.12
N ASP A 209 -3.17 5.10 1.89
CA ASP A 209 -4.50 4.53 1.76
C ASP A 209 -4.74 3.70 0.49
N CYS A 210 -5.06 2.41 0.68
CA CYS A 210 -5.45 1.50 -0.40
C CYS A 210 -6.94 1.53 -0.72
N TRP A 211 -7.79 1.85 0.26
CA TRP A 211 -9.25 1.85 0.15
C TRP A 211 -9.89 3.23 0.09
N ASP A 212 -11.20 3.21 -0.19
CA ASP A 212 -12.13 4.33 -0.29
C ASP A 212 -11.96 5.26 -1.49
N ARG A 213 -13.01 6.02 -1.80
CA ARG A 213 -13.12 7.08 -2.82
C ARG A 213 -13.03 6.60 -4.28
N GLY A 214 -12.12 5.72 -4.64
CA GLY A 214 -12.06 5.07 -5.95
C GLY A 214 -12.93 3.82 -6.05
N PRO A 215 -12.98 3.18 -7.23
CA PRO A 215 -14.00 2.19 -7.57
C PRO A 215 -13.84 0.83 -6.87
N ARG A 216 -12.62 0.31 -6.72
CA ARG A 216 -12.36 -1.10 -6.38
C ARG A 216 -11.13 -1.30 -5.49
N GLY A 217 -11.23 -0.92 -4.21
CA GLY A 217 -10.19 -1.21 -3.20
C GLY A 217 -9.86 -2.71 -3.07
N ASP A 218 -10.86 -3.57 -3.25
CA ASP A 218 -10.68 -5.02 -3.27
C ASP A 218 -9.76 -5.50 -4.39
N ARG A 219 -9.74 -4.82 -5.55
CA ARG A 219 -8.85 -5.17 -6.68
C ARG A 219 -7.46 -4.57 -6.55
N VAL A 220 -7.35 -3.39 -5.92
CA VAL A 220 -6.06 -2.78 -5.58
C VAL A 220 -5.22 -3.75 -4.76
N VAL A 221 -5.76 -4.25 -3.64
CA VAL A 221 -4.98 -5.12 -2.75
C VAL A 221 -4.74 -6.50 -3.35
N ASP A 222 -5.68 -7.05 -4.14
CA ASP A 222 -5.42 -8.27 -4.90
C ASP A 222 -4.24 -8.12 -5.86
N TYR A 223 -4.17 -6.98 -6.57
CA TYR A 223 -3.11 -6.75 -7.54
C TYR A 223 -1.75 -6.51 -6.86
N LEU A 224 -1.73 -5.85 -5.71
CA LEU A 224 -0.53 -5.67 -4.89
C LEU A 224 0.00 -7.00 -4.33
N ARG A 225 -0.89 -7.90 -3.90
CA ARG A 225 -0.51 -9.26 -3.45
C ARG A 225 0.16 -10.13 -4.52
N LEU A 226 0.01 -9.77 -5.80
CA LEU A 226 0.63 -10.47 -6.92
C LEU A 226 2.05 -9.99 -7.24
N GLN A 227 2.50 -8.90 -6.61
CA GLN A 227 3.84 -8.35 -6.80
C GLN A 227 4.85 -9.06 -5.89
N PRO A 228 6.11 -9.19 -6.31
CA PRO A 228 7.10 -10.00 -5.59
C PRO A 228 7.51 -9.42 -4.24
N ASN A 229 7.55 -8.09 -4.10
CA ASN A 229 8.06 -7.42 -2.92
C ASN A 229 7.31 -6.10 -2.69
N VAL A 230 6.38 -6.12 -1.74
CA VAL A 230 5.55 -4.96 -1.39
C VAL A 230 5.64 -4.70 0.11
N SER A 231 5.86 -3.44 0.45
CA SER A 231 5.79 -2.92 1.82
C SER A 231 4.68 -1.89 1.94
N PHE A 232 3.97 -1.86 3.06
CA PHE A 232 2.91 -0.89 3.32
C PHE A 232 3.30 0.05 4.46
N ILE A 233 2.98 1.32 4.28
CA ILE A 233 2.79 2.28 5.36
C ILE A 233 1.29 2.41 5.53
N TRP A 234 0.75 2.09 6.70
CA TRP A 234 -0.70 2.18 6.88
C TRP A 234 -1.19 3.62 6.88
N GLY A 235 -2.30 3.86 6.20
CA GLY A 235 -3.04 5.11 6.26
C GLY A 235 -4.26 5.06 7.17
N ASN A 236 -4.92 6.20 7.35
CA ASN A 236 -6.12 6.26 8.19
C ASN A 236 -7.29 5.50 7.57
N HIS A 237 -7.46 5.55 6.24
CA HIS A 237 -8.49 4.75 5.58
C HIS A 237 -8.16 3.24 5.67
N ASP A 238 -6.88 2.87 5.65
CA ASP A 238 -6.50 1.47 5.89
C ASP A 238 -6.90 1.04 7.32
N ALA A 239 -6.61 1.87 8.34
CA ALA A 239 -7.02 1.60 9.72
C ALA A 239 -8.54 1.46 9.86
N LEU A 240 -9.31 2.29 9.13
CA LEU A 240 -10.76 2.19 9.03
C LEU A 240 -11.20 0.82 8.50
N TRP A 241 -10.66 0.38 7.36
CA TRP A 241 -11.03 -0.89 6.73
C TRP A 241 -10.54 -2.11 7.52
N ILE A 242 -9.36 -2.04 8.13
CA ILE A 242 -8.86 -3.06 9.05
C ILE A 242 -9.82 -3.19 10.24
N GLY A 243 -10.19 -2.10 10.89
CA GLY A 243 -11.10 -2.15 12.04
C GLY A 243 -12.50 -2.62 11.68
N ALA A 244 -13.03 -2.22 10.52
CA ALA A 244 -14.31 -2.71 10.01
C ALA A 244 -14.28 -4.23 9.76
N ALA A 245 -13.22 -4.73 9.13
CA ALA A 245 -13.02 -6.16 8.87
C ALA A 245 -12.86 -7.00 10.15
N LEU A 246 -12.39 -6.38 11.23
CA LEU A 246 -12.25 -7.01 12.55
C LEU A 246 -13.50 -6.88 13.42
N GLY A 247 -14.54 -6.19 12.94
CA GLY A 247 -15.85 -6.13 13.58
C GLY A 247 -16.07 -4.93 14.49
N ASN A 248 -15.32 -3.83 14.32
CA ASN A 248 -15.65 -2.57 14.97
C ASN A 248 -16.89 -1.94 14.33
N ASP A 249 -17.94 -1.76 15.13
CA ASP A 249 -19.25 -1.33 14.64
C ASP A 249 -19.25 0.09 14.06
N ALA A 250 -18.58 1.04 14.71
CA ALA A 250 -18.47 2.42 14.23
C ALA A 250 -17.69 2.51 12.90
N LEU A 251 -16.65 1.69 12.74
CA LEU A 251 -15.88 1.61 11.50
C LEU A 251 -16.61 0.87 10.38
N ILE A 252 -17.41 -0.15 10.68
CA ILE A 252 -18.33 -0.76 9.70
C ILE A 252 -19.29 0.30 9.14
N CYS A 253 -19.96 1.05 10.02
CA CYS A 253 -20.86 2.13 9.58
C CYS A 253 -20.10 3.21 8.80
N THR A 254 -18.88 3.55 9.19
CA THR A 254 -18.04 4.53 8.48
C THR A 254 -17.67 4.06 7.07
N ALA A 255 -17.19 2.82 6.90
CA ALA A 255 -16.82 2.25 5.60
C ALA A 255 -18.04 2.17 4.66
N LEU A 256 -19.20 1.76 5.19
CA LEU A 256 -20.46 1.73 4.46
C LEU A 256 -20.91 3.15 4.04
N ARG A 257 -20.87 4.12 4.95
CA ARG A 257 -21.23 5.52 4.67
C ARG A 257 -20.37 6.10 3.56
N VAL A 258 -19.05 5.91 3.63
CA VAL A 258 -18.11 6.38 2.59
C VAL A 258 -18.42 5.68 1.25
N SER A 259 -18.61 4.36 1.26
CA SER A 259 -18.95 3.59 0.07
C SER A 259 -20.27 4.07 -0.58
N LEU A 260 -21.30 4.36 0.22
CA LEU A 260 -22.58 4.87 -0.29
C LEU A 260 -22.45 6.28 -0.84
N ARG A 261 -21.74 7.18 -0.12
CA ARG A 261 -21.52 8.58 -0.52
C ARG A 261 -20.87 8.70 -1.89
N TYR A 262 -19.96 7.79 -2.24
CA TYR A 262 -19.25 7.77 -3.53
C TYR A 262 -19.74 6.67 -4.49
N ARG A 263 -20.85 5.99 -4.16
CA ARG A 263 -21.43 4.87 -4.94
C ARG A 263 -20.45 3.73 -5.24
N ARG A 264 -19.54 3.46 -4.31
CA ARG A 264 -18.56 2.36 -4.37
C ARG A 264 -19.16 1.08 -3.77
N ILE A 265 -20.42 0.80 -4.06
CA ILE A 265 -21.14 -0.35 -3.46
C ILE A 265 -20.64 -1.68 -4.04
N SER A 266 -20.17 -1.69 -5.30
CA SER A 266 -19.65 -2.90 -5.94
C SER A 266 -18.42 -3.49 -5.24
N GLN A 267 -17.59 -2.68 -4.58
CA GLN A 267 -16.47 -3.21 -3.78
C GLN A 267 -16.97 -4.06 -2.60
N LEU A 268 -18.13 -3.71 -2.03
CA LEU A 268 -18.76 -4.45 -0.93
C LEU A 268 -19.52 -5.67 -1.45
N ASP A 269 -20.47 -5.46 -2.37
CA ASP A 269 -21.35 -6.51 -2.89
C ASP A 269 -20.55 -7.55 -3.71
N GLU A 270 -19.83 -7.13 -4.76
CA GLU A 270 -19.11 -8.05 -5.65
C GLU A 270 -17.72 -8.39 -5.12
N GLY A 271 -17.02 -7.39 -4.58
CA GLY A 271 -15.64 -7.55 -4.13
C GLY A 271 -15.55 -8.40 -2.87
N TYR A 272 -16.28 -7.99 -1.82
CA TYR A 272 -16.21 -8.62 -0.51
C TYR A 272 -17.37 -9.56 -0.18
N SER A 273 -18.35 -9.68 -1.08
CA SER A 273 -19.55 -10.50 -0.85
C SER A 273 -20.35 -10.07 0.38
N ILE A 274 -20.42 -8.76 0.63
CA ILE A 274 -21.19 -8.15 1.72
C ILE A 274 -22.52 -7.67 1.15
N PRO A 275 -23.64 -8.39 1.40
CA PRO A 275 -24.92 -8.04 0.81
C PRO A 275 -25.51 -6.78 1.46
N MET A 276 -25.88 -5.80 0.64
CA MET A 276 -26.53 -4.57 1.11
C MET A 276 -28.00 -4.72 1.53
N THR A 277 -28.60 -5.90 1.36
CA THR A 277 -30.03 -6.17 1.63
C THR A 277 -30.50 -5.73 3.03
N PRO A 278 -29.76 -5.97 4.14
CA PRO A 278 -30.19 -5.51 5.46
C PRO A 278 -30.34 -3.98 5.54
N LEU A 279 -29.44 -3.24 4.90
CA LEU A 279 -29.50 -1.77 4.90
C LEU A 279 -30.56 -1.25 3.94
N GLU A 280 -30.77 -1.91 2.80
CA GLU A 280 -31.89 -1.60 1.91
C GLU A 280 -33.24 -1.79 2.60
N HIS A 281 -33.39 -2.85 3.40
CA HIS A 281 -34.58 -3.09 4.19
C HIS A 281 -34.80 -1.97 5.22
N LEU A 282 -33.77 -1.64 6.02
CA LEU A 282 -33.85 -0.53 6.99
C LEU A 282 -34.23 0.80 6.32
N ALA A 283 -33.63 1.11 5.18
CA ALA A 283 -33.91 2.34 4.43
C ALA A 283 -35.34 2.38 3.87
N ARG A 284 -35.91 1.24 3.49
CA ARG A 284 -37.27 1.14 2.94
C ARG A 284 -38.35 1.15 4.01
N GLU A 285 -38.10 0.56 5.18
CA GLU A 285 -39.10 0.49 6.25
C GLU A 285 -39.08 1.76 7.11
N VAL A 286 -37.90 2.18 7.56
CA VAL A 286 -37.77 3.28 8.54
C VAL A 286 -37.62 4.65 7.86
N TYR A 287 -36.91 4.70 6.73
CA TYR A 287 -36.65 5.92 5.97
C TYR A 287 -37.49 6.02 4.67
N ALA A 288 -38.57 5.23 4.57
CA ALA A 288 -39.41 5.02 3.38
C ALA A 288 -39.80 6.30 2.62
N ASN A 289 -40.20 7.32 3.38
CA ASN A 289 -40.74 8.57 2.86
C ASN A 289 -39.74 9.72 2.99
N ASP A 290 -38.49 9.44 3.34
CA ASP A 290 -37.47 10.47 3.56
C ASP A 290 -36.92 10.93 2.20
N PRO A 291 -36.91 12.24 1.90
CA PRO A 291 -36.31 12.72 0.66
C PRO A 291 -34.78 12.62 0.68
N ALA A 292 -34.14 12.61 1.87
CA ALA A 292 -32.71 12.43 2.09
C ALA A 292 -31.84 13.34 1.19
N GLU A 293 -32.29 14.56 0.93
CA GLU A 293 -31.73 15.47 -0.08
C GLU A 293 -30.25 15.78 0.15
N PHE A 294 -29.86 15.94 1.42
CA PHE A 294 -28.49 16.28 1.83
C PHE A 294 -27.54 15.08 1.88
N PHE A 295 -28.07 13.90 1.60
CA PHE A 295 -27.38 12.62 1.63
C PHE A 295 -27.28 11.97 0.25
N MET A 296 -27.67 12.72 -0.79
CA MET A 296 -27.60 12.28 -2.18
C MET A 296 -26.17 11.84 -2.56
N PRO A 297 -26.02 10.63 -3.13
CA PRO A 297 -24.70 10.10 -3.42
C PRO A 297 -24.08 10.79 -4.64
N LYS A 298 -22.74 10.83 -4.67
CA LYS A 298 -21.97 11.31 -5.82
C LYS A 298 -21.89 10.23 -6.89
N GLY A 299 -22.18 10.56 -8.15
CA GLY A 299 -22.03 9.66 -9.29
C GLY A 299 -23.29 8.87 -9.69
N SER A 300 -23.13 8.02 -10.71
CA SER A 300 -24.17 7.14 -11.27
C SER A 300 -24.03 5.69 -10.76
N GLY A 301 -25.03 4.86 -11.03
CA GLY A 301 -25.06 3.46 -10.57
C GLY A 301 -26.45 2.84 -10.69
N MET A 302 -26.54 1.51 -10.60
CA MET A 302 -27.77 0.75 -10.88
C MET A 302 -28.92 1.02 -9.89
N ARG A 303 -28.62 1.21 -8.61
CA ARG A 303 -29.64 1.49 -7.58
C ARG A 303 -30.24 2.90 -7.76
N PRO A 304 -31.54 3.13 -7.50
CA PRO A 304 -32.10 4.48 -7.49
C PRO A 304 -31.34 5.40 -6.51
N LYS A 305 -31.13 6.67 -6.89
CA LYS A 305 -30.32 7.60 -6.08
C LYS A 305 -30.95 7.85 -4.72
N GLU A 306 -32.28 7.94 -4.68
CA GLU A 306 -33.10 8.19 -3.50
C GLU A 306 -32.95 7.06 -2.47
N LEU A 307 -32.94 5.81 -2.95
CA LEU A 307 -32.71 4.65 -2.08
C LEU A 307 -31.30 4.70 -1.46
N VAL A 308 -30.29 4.97 -2.28
CA VAL A 308 -28.90 5.07 -1.80
C VAL A 308 -28.74 6.24 -0.81
N ALA A 309 -29.40 7.37 -1.05
CA ALA A 309 -29.41 8.51 -0.13
C ALA A 309 -30.02 8.15 1.23
N ARG A 310 -31.14 7.41 1.24
CA ARG A 310 -31.77 6.90 2.48
C ARG A 310 -30.89 5.91 3.22
N MET A 311 -30.25 4.98 2.50
CA MET A 311 -29.28 4.04 3.09
C MET A 311 -28.10 4.80 3.70
N GLN A 312 -27.60 5.82 3.00
CA GLN A 312 -26.48 6.65 3.46
C GLN A 312 -26.87 7.45 4.71
N LYS A 313 -28.07 8.03 4.75
CA LYS A 313 -28.60 8.72 5.93
C LYS A 313 -28.76 7.78 7.12
N ALA A 314 -29.39 6.62 6.91
CA ALA A 314 -29.58 5.61 7.94
C ALA A 314 -28.25 5.19 8.57
N ILE A 315 -27.24 4.87 7.75
CA ILE A 315 -25.94 4.46 8.27
C ILE A 315 -25.16 5.61 8.92
N ALA A 316 -25.38 6.87 8.49
CA ALA A 316 -24.79 8.05 9.13
C ALA A 316 -25.34 8.24 10.55
N VAL A 317 -26.66 8.12 10.73
CA VAL A 317 -27.29 8.19 12.07
C VAL A 317 -26.77 7.07 12.97
N MET A 318 -26.72 5.83 12.47
CA MET A 318 -26.13 4.70 13.21
C MET A 318 -24.67 4.94 13.58
N GLN A 319 -23.87 5.50 12.66
CA GLN A 319 -22.48 5.87 12.93
C GLN A 319 -22.38 6.88 14.08
N PHE A 320 -23.16 7.96 14.06
CA PHE A 320 -23.07 8.99 15.11
C PHE A 320 -23.46 8.44 16.49
N LYS A 321 -24.44 7.53 16.54
CA LYS A 321 -24.81 6.79 17.75
C LYS A 321 -23.64 5.95 18.27
N LEU A 322 -23.05 5.12 17.42
CA LEU A 322 -21.96 4.20 17.76
C LEU A 322 -20.66 4.93 18.12
N GLU A 323 -20.33 6.02 17.42
CA GLU A 323 -19.20 6.88 17.78
C GLU A 323 -19.40 7.49 19.17
N GLY A 324 -20.62 7.91 19.49
CA GLY A 324 -20.92 8.44 20.82
C GLY A 324 -20.74 7.43 21.94
N GLN A 325 -21.21 6.19 21.74
CA GLN A 325 -20.98 5.08 22.67
C GLN A 325 -19.48 4.72 22.79
N LEU A 326 -18.73 4.81 21.69
CA LEU A 326 -17.30 4.52 21.64
C LEU A 326 -16.47 5.56 22.37
N ILE A 327 -16.81 6.85 22.21
CA ILE A 327 -16.17 7.93 22.94
C ILE A 327 -16.47 7.82 24.44
N GLU A 328 -17.72 7.53 24.81
CA GLU A 328 -18.14 7.41 26.22
C GLU A 328 -17.34 6.35 26.98
N ARG A 329 -17.12 5.18 26.38
CA ARG A 329 -16.36 4.09 27.00
C ARG A 329 -14.84 4.30 26.96
N ASN A 330 -14.35 5.31 26.25
CA ASN A 330 -12.93 5.65 26.12
C ASN A 330 -12.64 7.12 26.54
N PRO A 331 -12.88 7.49 27.80
CA PRO A 331 -12.74 8.87 28.27
C PRO A 331 -11.30 9.41 28.20
N GLN A 332 -10.29 8.53 28.19
CA GLN A 332 -8.87 8.88 28.13
C GLN A 332 -8.50 9.69 26.88
N TRP A 333 -9.30 9.61 25.81
CA TRP A 333 -9.07 10.36 24.57
C TRP A 333 -9.57 11.79 24.59
N GLN A 334 -10.33 12.20 25.62
CA GLN A 334 -10.85 13.56 25.79
C GLN A 334 -11.71 14.04 24.60
N LEU A 335 -12.43 13.11 23.96
CA LEU A 335 -13.26 13.37 22.77
C LEU A 335 -14.74 13.65 23.08
N ASP A 336 -15.12 13.84 24.35
CA ASP A 336 -16.54 14.02 24.75
C ASP A 336 -17.20 15.22 24.03
N HIS A 337 -16.42 16.25 23.69
CA HIS A 337 -16.88 17.38 22.87
C HIS A 337 -17.40 16.98 21.47
N ARG A 338 -17.04 15.79 20.95
CA ARG A 338 -17.56 15.23 19.69
C ARG A 338 -18.84 14.40 19.87
N ARG A 339 -19.28 14.14 21.10
CA ARG A 339 -20.56 13.49 21.37
C ARG A 339 -21.66 14.54 21.20
N LEU A 340 -22.22 14.66 20.00
CA LEU A 340 -23.14 15.75 19.68
C LEU A 340 -24.63 15.37 19.61
N MET A 341 -24.97 14.07 19.54
CA MET A 341 -26.37 13.63 19.39
C MET A 341 -27.29 14.11 20.52
N HIS A 342 -26.81 14.18 21.76
CA HIS A 342 -27.59 14.67 22.90
C HIS A 342 -27.82 16.20 22.90
N ARG A 343 -27.19 16.93 21.97
CA ARG A 343 -27.34 18.38 21.79
C ARG A 343 -28.32 18.75 20.69
N ILE A 344 -28.93 17.75 20.06
CA ILE A 344 -29.94 17.92 19.03
C ILE A 344 -31.29 18.16 19.72
N ASP A 345 -31.90 19.31 19.41
CA ASP A 345 -33.27 19.62 19.75
C ASP A 345 -34.16 19.30 18.54
N LEU A 346 -34.84 18.16 18.61
CA LEU A 346 -35.71 17.68 17.53
C LEU A 346 -36.98 18.53 17.36
N ASP A 347 -37.48 19.11 18.45
CA ASP A 347 -38.72 19.91 18.43
C ASP A 347 -38.50 21.24 17.73
N ASN A 348 -37.38 21.91 18.03
CA ASN A 348 -36.98 23.16 17.40
C ASN A 348 -36.21 22.95 16.08
N GLY A 349 -35.72 21.74 15.83
CA GLY A 349 -34.91 21.41 14.65
C GLY A 349 -33.55 22.11 14.66
N THR A 350 -32.89 22.13 15.82
CA THR A 350 -31.61 22.84 16.03
C THR A 350 -30.59 21.95 16.75
N ILE A 351 -29.33 22.38 16.77
CA ILE A 351 -28.24 21.71 17.49
C ILE A 351 -27.30 22.75 18.11
N GLU A 352 -26.87 22.52 19.35
CA GLU A 352 -25.89 23.36 20.03
C GLU A 352 -24.46 22.80 19.88
N ILE A 353 -23.54 23.59 19.30
CA ILE A 353 -22.12 23.25 19.16
C ILE A 353 -21.28 24.42 19.65
N ASP A 354 -20.33 24.16 20.54
CA ASP A 354 -19.40 25.17 21.08
C ASP A 354 -20.12 26.44 21.61
N GLY A 355 -21.30 26.26 22.23
CA GLY A 355 -22.13 27.34 22.78
C GLY A 355 -22.94 28.15 21.76
N VAL A 356 -22.95 27.72 20.49
CA VAL A 356 -23.70 28.35 19.40
C VAL A 356 -24.80 27.40 18.91
N VAL A 357 -26.01 27.92 18.75
CA VAL A 357 -27.16 27.17 18.23
C VAL A 357 -27.22 27.30 16.71
N TYR A 358 -27.26 26.16 16.02
CA TYR A 358 -27.36 26.06 14.57
C TYR A 358 -28.68 25.39 14.16
N GLU A 359 -29.26 25.83 13.04
CA GLU A 359 -30.41 25.14 12.45
C GLU A 359 -29.98 23.86 11.74
N LEU A 360 -30.71 22.77 11.97
CA LEU A 360 -30.53 21.51 11.24
C LEU A 360 -31.09 21.65 9.84
N ARG A 361 -30.26 21.36 8.83
CA ARG A 361 -30.71 21.33 7.43
C ARG A 361 -31.56 20.10 7.13
N ASP A 362 -31.32 19.00 7.84
CA ASP A 362 -32.15 17.80 7.80
C ASP A 362 -32.73 17.53 9.20
N LYS A 363 -34.05 17.70 9.32
CA LYS A 363 -34.79 17.62 10.60
C LYS A 363 -35.41 16.24 10.83
N ARG A 364 -35.35 15.33 9.85
CA ARG A 364 -36.01 14.03 9.96
C ARG A 364 -35.05 12.96 10.44
N LEU A 365 -35.08 12.67 11.73
CA LEU A 365 -34.23 11.67 12.38
C LEU A 365 -35.09 10.60 13.06
N PRO A 366 -35.74 9.70 12.30
CA PRO A 366 -36.83 8.85 12.79
C PRO A 366 -36.41 7.82 13.84
N THR A 367 -35.11 7.57 13.99
CA THR A 367 -34.56 6.60 14.94
C THR A 367 -33.88 7.27 16.14
N VAL A 368 -33.82 8.60 16.22
CA VAL A 368 -33.17 9.30 17.33
C VAL A 368 -34.19 9.57 18.43
N ASP A 369 -33.93 9.01 19.62
CA ASP A 369 -34.69 9.26 20.85
C ASP A 369 -33.98 10.36 21.66
N PRO A 370 -34.60 11.52 21.96
CA PRO A 370 -33.99 12.58 22.77
C PRO A 370 -33.48 12.13 24.14
N GLU A 371 -34.15 11.17 24.79
CA GLU A 371 -33.75 10.69 26.12
C GLU A 371 -32.57 9.72 26.03
N HIS A 372 -32.48 8.97 24.92
CA HIS A 372 -31.45 7.96 24.67
C HIS A 372 -30.83 8.11 23.27
N PRO A 373 -30.18 9.26 22.97
CA PRO A 373 -29.85 9.67 21.60
C PRO A 373 -28.75 8.82 20.94
N TYR A 374 -28.04 8.02 21.73
CA TYR A 374 -27.00 7.11 21.26
C TYR A 374 -27.46 5.66 21.15
N THR A 375 -28.68 5.31 21.55
CA THR A 375 -29.16 3.92 21.51
C THR A 375 -29.61 3.55 20.10
N LEU A 376 -29.14 2.41 19.59
CA LEU A 376 -29.66 1.85 18.34
C LEU A 376 -31.07 1.31 18.57
N THR A 377 -31.97 1.59 17.64
CA THR A 377 -33.28 0.92 17.57
C THR A 377 -33.10 -0.57 17.27
N THR A 378 -34.13 -1.39 17.53
CA THR A 378 -34.09 -2.83 17.23
C THR A 378 -33.79 -3.08 15.75
N GLU A 379 -34.39 -2.30 14.85
CA GLU A 379 -34.19 -2.40 13.41
C GLU A 379 -32.76 -2.02 12.99
N GLU A 380 -32.18 -0.99 13.63
CA GLU A 380 -30.78 -0.62 13.40
C GLU A 380 -29.81 -1.70 13.92
N GLN A 381 -30.09 -2.27 15.09
CA GLN A 381 -29.26 -3.34 15.67
C GLN A 381 -29.30 -4.60 14.80
N ASP A 382 -30.47 -5.05 14.37
CA ASP A 382 -30.64 -6.19 13.47
C ASP A 382 -29.91 -5.97 12.12
N CYS A 383 -29.96 -4.75 11.60
CA CYS A 383 -29.22 -4.36 10.39
C CYS A 383 -27.71 -4.49 10.61
N LEU A 384 -27.21 -3.89 11.70
CA LEU A 384 -25.79 -3.90 12.05
C LEU A 384 -25.26 -5.31 12.27
N ASP A 385 -25.97 -6.15 13.02
CA ASP A 385 -25.54 -7.52 13.35
C ASP A 385 -25.38 -8.37 12.08
N ARG A 386 -26.30 -8.23 11.11
CA ARG A 386 -26.21 -8.92 9.81
C ARG A 386 -25.05 -8.40 8.96
N LEU A 387 -24.85 -7.09 8.92
CA LEU A 387 -23.72 -6.47 8.21
C LEU A 387 -22.39 -6.89 8.83
N LYS A 388 -22.25 -6.80 10.16
CA LYS A 388 -21.09 -7.26 10.92
C LYS A 388 -20.78 -8.72 10.66
N GLY A 389 -21.80 -9.59 10.68
CA GLY A 389 -21.64 -11.00 10.31
C GLY A 389 -21.07 -11.19 8.90
N SER A 390 -21.47 -10.33 7.95
CA SER A 390 -20.98 -10.34 6.57
C SER A 390 -19.52 -9.86 6.46
N PHE A 391 -19.15 -8.78 7.14
CA PHE A 391 -17.75 -8.31 7.22
C PHE A 391 -16.83 -9.40 7.81
N LEU A 392 -17.22 -10.00 8.93
CA LEU A 392 -16.43 -11.01 9.63
C LEU A 392 -16.29 -12.34 8.86
N SER A 393 -17.27 -12.66 8.01
CA SER A 393 -17.29 -13.89 7.19
C SER A 393 -16.64 -13.73 5.82
N SER A 394 -16.34 -12.50 5.38
CA SER A 394 -15.69 -12.24 4.09
C SER A 394 -14.28 -12.82 4.07
N GLN A 395 -14.10 -13.92 3.33
CA GLN A 395 -12.80 -14.57 3.18
C GLN A 395 -11.78 -13.64 2.54
N LYS A 396 -12.16 -12.98 1.44
CA LYS A 396 -11.27 -12.07 0.71
C LYS A 396 -10.78 -10.92 1.59
N MET A 397 -11.69 -10.26 2.31
CA MET A 397 -11.33 -9.16 3.22
C MET A 397 -10.36 -9.63 4.30
N ARG A 398 -10.63 -10.79 4.92
CA ARG A 398 -9.75 -11.38 5.93
C ARG A 398 -8.35 -11.68 5.40
N GLU A 399 -8.24 -12.22 4.19
CA GLU A 399 -6.94 -12.48 3.55
C GLU A 399 -6.18 -11.19 3.26
N GLN A 400 -6.87 -10.16 2.75
CA GLN A 400 -6.27 -8.87 2.43
C GLN A 400 -5.81 -8.11 3.67
N VAL A 401 -6.62 -8.08 4.73
CA VAL A 401 -6.25 -7.45 6.02
C VAL A 401 -5.06 -8.17 6.65
N ARG A 402 -5.03 -9.51 6.66
CA ARG A 402 -3.86 -10.25 7.15
C ARG A 402 -2.60 -9.93 6.34
N TYR A 403 -2.72 -9.87 5.02
CA TYR A 403 -1.60 -9.55 4.15
C TYR A 403 -1.05 -8.14 4.44
N MET A 404 -1.92 -7.14 4.47
CA MET A 404 -1.54 -5.75 4.72
C MET A 404 -0.98 -5.51 6.12
N VAL A 405 -1.55 -6.13 7.16
CA VAL A 405 -1.00 -6.01 8.53
C VAL A 405 0.33 -6.77 8.64
N GLY A 406 0.48 -7.89 7.94
CA GLY A 406 1.73 -8.68 7.92
C GLY A 406 2.88 -8.02 7.15
N HIS A 407 2.58 -7.20 6.15
CA HIS A 407 3.57 -6.51 5.29
C HIS A 407 3.60 -4.99 5.54
N GLY A 408 2.90 -4.52 6.57
CA GLY A 408 2.75 -3.11 6.87
C GLY A 408 3.39 -2.66 8.17
N SER A 409 3.56 -1.36 8.26
CA SER A 409 4.24 -0.65 9.35
C SER A 409 3.71 0.78 9.44
N MET A 410 3.98 1.46 10.56
CA MET A 410 3.65 2.88 10.73
C MET A 410 4.69 3.80 10.09
N TYR A 411 5.93 3.33 9.97
CA TYR A 411 7.00 4.01 9.26
C TYR A 411 8.01 3.01 8.68
N LEU A 412 8.73 3.42 7.63
CA LEU A 412 9.87 2.69 7.07
C LEU A 412 11.05 3.63 6.86
N GLN A 413 12.25 3.07 6.96
CA GLN A 413 13.46 3.72 6.46
C GLN A 413 13.96 2.94 5.24
N ARG A 414 14.26 3.66 4.15
CA ARG A 414 14.85 3.11 2.93
C ARG A 414 15.92 4.05 2.39
N GLY A 415 17.17 3.69 2.64
CA GLY A 415 18.30 4.59 2.36
C GLY A 415 18.13 5.90 3.13
N ASP A 416 18.14 7.03 2.41
CA ASP A 416 18.02 8.36 3.00
C ASP A 416 16.57 8.75 3.31
N CYS A 417 15.58 7.93 2.96
CA CYS A 417 14.17 8.28 3.12
C CYS A 417 13.57 7.72 4.42
N LEU A 418 13.02 8.60 5.26
CA LEU A 418 12.11 8.26 6.36
C LEU A 418 10.68 8.41 5.84
N ILE A 419 9.94 7.31 5.81
CA ILE A 419 8.64 7.21 5.15
C ILE A 419 7.54 6.95 6.19
N PHE A 420 6.50 7.77 6.22
CA PHE A 420 5.29 7.56 7.01
C PHE A 420 4.08 8.22 6.34
N HIS A 421 2.84 7.87 6.74
CA HIS A 421 1.64 8.35 6.02
C HIS A 421 1.32 9.82 6.26
N GLY A 422 0.86 10.17 7.47
CA GLY A 422 0.32 11.51 7.77
C GLY A 422 1.37 12.47 8.33
N CYS A 423 1.53 12.44 9.65
CA CYS A 423 2.35 13.39 10.40
C CYS A 423 2.97 12.77 11.65
N VAL A 424 3.87 13.50 12.30
CA VAL A 424 4.30 13.23 13.67
C VAL A 424 3.57 14.23 14.58
N PRO A 425 2.75 13.79 15.55
CA PRO A 425 2.01 14.71 16.43
C PRO A 425 2.94 15.63 17.23
N VAL A 426 2.74 16.94 17.10
CA VAL A 426 3.59 17.96 17.74
C VAL A 426 2.77 19.17 18.22
N ASP A 427 3.32 19.88 19.18
CA ASP A 427 2.83 21.22 19.52
C ASP A 427 3.34 22.27 18.52
N THR A 428 2.90 23.52 18.72
CA THR A 428 3.31 24.67 17.89
C THR A 428 4.80 25.02 17.97
N GLU A 429 5.53 24.50 18.97
CA GLU A 429 6.99 24.67 19.11
C GLU A 429 7.77 23.50 18.47
N GLY A 430 7.08 22.48 17.96
CA GLY A 430 7.69 21.29 17.35
C GLY A 430 8.11 20.23 18.37
N LYS A 431 7.64 20.31 19.61
CA LYS A 431 7.85 19.25 20.59
C LYS A 431 6.84 18.14 20.36
N PHE A 432 7.31 16.88 20.40
CA PHE A 432 6.44 15.72 20.24
C PHE A 432 5.40 15.65 21.36
N LEU A 433 4.15 15.37 20.98
CA LEU A 433 3.04 15.21 21.90
C LEU A 433 2.90 13.74 22.31
N ASP A 434 2.58 13.52 23.58
CA ASP A 434 2.37 12.18 24.13
C ASP A 434 0.94 11.70 23.90
N LEU A 435 0.80 10.44 23.49
CA LEU A 435 -0.45 9.70 23.48
C LEU A 435 -0.32 8.51 24.45
N GLU A 436 -1.33 8.32 25.30
CA GLU A 436 -1.36 7.17 26.20
C GLU A 436 -1.86 5.92 25.48
N ILE A 437 -1.04 4.87 25.45
CA ILE A 437 -1.38 3.54 24.94
C ILE A 437 -1.00 2.51 26.01
N ASP A 438 -1.94 1.66 26.41
CA ASP A 438 -1.76 0.65 27.47
C ASP A 438 -1.15 1.20 28.78
N GLY A 439 -1.51 2.44 29.15
CA GLY A 439 -1.02 3.11 30.35
C GLY A 439 0.38 3.70 30.23
N GLN A 440 0.97 3.73 29.03
CA GLN A 440 2.27 4.35 28.75
C GLN A 440 2.07 5.60 27.89
N ALA A 441 2.65 6.73 28.33
CA ALA A 441 2.73 7.94 27.54
C ALA A 441 3.86 7.81 26.51
N LEU A 442 3.51 7.86 25.22
CA LEU A 442 4.43 7.61 24.11
C LEU A 442 4.37 8.75 23.09
N SER A 443 5.53 9.11 22.54
CA SER A 443 5.68 10.15 21.52
C SER A 443 6.79 9.81 20.52
N GLY A 444 6.81 10.53 19.40
CA GLY A 444 7.81 10.33 18.33
C GLY A 444 7.85 8.88 17.82
N LYS A 445 9.05 8.30 17.71
CA LYS A 445 9.27 6.93 17.22
C LYS A 445 8.57 5.87 18.08
N ALA A 446 8.62 5.99 19.40
CA ALA A 446 8.05 5.00 20.32
C ALA A 446 6.52 4.88 20.17
N LEU A 447 5.85 5.99 19.88
CA LEU A 447 4.42 6.00 19.57
C LEU A 447 4.10 5.15 18.33
N PHE A 448 4.87 5.32 17.26
CA PHE A 448 4.66 4.57 16.01
C PHE A 448 4.87 3.07 16.21
N GLU A 449 5.91 2.69 16.97
CA GLU A 449 6.23 1.29 17.26
C GLU A 449 5.15 0.62 18.13
N GLU A 450 4.57 1.34 19.10
CA GLU A 450 3.49 0.77 19.90
C GLU A 450 2.16 0.68 19.15
N ILE A 451 1.83 1.66 18.29
CA ILE A 451 0.66 1.55 17.39
C ILE A 451 0.77 0.27 16.55
N GLU A 452 1.97 -0.03 16.07
CA GLU A 452 2.29 -1.25 15.34
C GLU A 452 2.04 -2.54 16.12
N VAL A 453 2.29 -2.54 17.43
CA VAL A 453 1.95 -3.65 18.33
C VAL A 453 0.44 -3.78 18.47
N VAL A 454 -0.27 -2.67 18.71
CA VAL A 454 -1.73 -2.66 18.88
C VAL A 454 -2.45 -3.14 17.63
N VAL A 455 -2.07 -2.69 16.43
CA VAL A 455 -2.69 -3.12 15.17
C VAL A 455 -2.55 -4.64 14.97
N ARG A 456 -1.36 -5.20 15.23
CA ARG A 456 -1.12 -6.64 15.13
C ARG A 456 -1.86 -7.41 16.23
N ARG A 457 -1.93 -6.86 17.44
CA ARG A 457 -2.70 -7.43 18.56
C ARG A 457 -4.20 -7.45 18.27
N ALA A 458 -4.73 -6.40 17.63
CA ALA A 458 -6.13 -6.31 17.21
C ALA A 458 -6.50 -7.42 16.23
N LEU A 459 -5.63 -7.70 15.26
CA LEU A 459 -5.83 -8.76 14.26
C LEU A 459 -5.99 -10.15 14.90
N GLU A 460 -5.16 -10.45 15.90
CA GLU A 460 -5.10 -11.75 16.57
C GLU A 460 -6.15 -11.89 17.68
N GLN A 461 -6.28 -10.88 18.55
CA GLN A 461 -7.10 -10.99 19.77
C GLN A 461 -8.52 -10.42 19.61
N ARG A 462 -8.71 -9.43 18.72
CA ARG A 462 -10.00 -8.79 18.44
C ARG A 462 -10.74 -8.30 19.69
N LYS A 463 -10.00 -7.80 20.68
CA LYS A 463 -10.58 -7.25 21.90
C LYS A 463 -11.00 -5.81 21.69
N THR A 464 -12.08 -5.40 22.35
CA THR A 464 -12.70 -4.07 22.19
C THR A 464 -11.72 -2.90 22.32
N PRO A 465 -10.79 -2.83 23.31
CA PRO A 465 -9.87 -1.70 23.41
C PRO A 465 -9.00 -1.51 22.16
N ASP A 466 -8.46 -2.60 21.61
CA ASP A 466 -7.63 -2.54 20.41
C ASP A 466 -8.47 -2.20 19.16
N LEU A 467 -9.69 -2.73 19.07
CA LEU A 467 -10.62 -2.40 17.97
C LEU A 467 -11.06 -0.93 18.01
N ASP A 468 -11.28 -0.38 19.20
CA ASP A 468 -11.60 1.03 19.37
C ASP A 468 -10.39 1.92 19.07
N PHE A 469 -9.18 1.45 19.40
CA PHE A 469 -7.96 2.16 19.04
C PHE A 469 -7.78 2.26 17.51
N LEU A 470 -8.19 1.26 16.72
CA LEU A 470 -8.24 1.38 15.26
C LEU A 470 -9.18 2.51 14.80
N TRP A 471 -10.28 2.75 15.51
CA TRP A 471 -11.15 3.91 15.25
C TRP A 471 -10.47 5.23 15.66
N TYR A 472 -9.69 5.22 16.75
CA TYR A 472 -8.86 6.37 17.11
C TYR A 472 -7.81 6.67 16.04
N LEU A 473 -7.18 5.65 15.44
CA LEU A 473 -6.23 5.88 14.34
C LEU A 473 -6.88 6.56 13.13
N TRP A 474 -8.16 6.27 12.87
CA TRP A 474 -8.92 6.89 11.79
C TRP A 474 -9.16 8.40 11.98
N CYS A 475 -9.45 8.87 13.21
CA CYS A 475 -9.95 10.23 13.43
C CYS A 475 -9.55 10.92 14.75
N GLY A 476 -8.63 10.33 15.51
CA GLY A 476 -8.13 10.86 16.77
C GLY A 476 -7.12 11.98 16.57
N PRO A 477 -7.13 13.04 17.41
CA PRO A 477 -6.30 14.23 17.21
C PRO A 477 -4.80 13.96 17.22
N LEU A 478 -4.36 13.03 18.06
CA LEU A 478 -2.96 12.64 18.19
C LEU A 478 -2.62 11.39 17.36
N SER A 479 -3.52 10.96 16.46
CA SER A 479 -3.22 9.88 15.53
C SER A 479 -2.24 10.39 14.46
N PRO A 480 -1.07 9.74 14.29
CA PRO A 480 -0.14 10.03 13.19
C PRO A 480 -0.75 9.87 11.79
N LEU A 481 -1.88 9.16 11.68
CA LEU A 481 -2.58 8.91 10.42
C LEU A 481 -3.64 9.96 10.08
N PHE A 482 -4.08 10.77 11.06
CA PHE A 482 -5.20 11.69 10.87
C PHE A 482 -4.78 13.16 10.72
N GLY A 483 -3.89 13.64 11.60
CA GLY A 483 -3.26 14.96 11.46
C GLY A 483 -4.20 16.18 11.54
N LYS A 484 -5.32 16.06 12.25
CA LYS A 484 -6.25 17.17 12.52
C LYS A 484 -6.79 17.09 13.94
N ASP A 485 -7.23 18.21 14.49
CA ASP A 485 -7.80 18.30 15.84
C ASP A 485 -9.12 17.53 16.02
N ARG A 486 -9.95 17.45 14.98
CA ARG A 486 -11.21 16.70 14.99
C ARG A 486 -11.65 16.36 13.58
N ILE A 487 -12.55 15.37 13.48
CA ILE A 487 -13.36 15.13 12.28
C ILE A 487 -14.75 15.73 12.50
N ALA A 488 -15.20 16.58 11.58
CA ALA A 488 -16.46 17.32 11.68
C ALA A 488 -17.56 16.74 10.77
N THR A 489 -17.79 15.42 10.85
CA THR A 489 -18.67 14.75 9.88
C THR A 489 -20.16 15.03 10.14
N LEU A 490 -20.59 14.96 11.41
CA LEU A 490 -21.99 15.22 11.77
C LEU A 490 -22.37 16.66 11.39
N GLU A 491 -21.50 17.59 11.73
CA GLU A 491 -21.63 19.00 11.43
C GLU A 491 -21.78 19.20 9.92
N ARG A 492 -20.87 18.62 9.12
CA ARG A 492 -20.94 18.69 7.64
C ARG A 492 -22.18 18.07 7.04
N ASP A 493 -22.76 17.06 7.69
CA ASP A 493 -23.91 16.31 7.20
C ASP A 493 -25.25 16.95 7.63
N LEU A 494 -25.31 17.65 8.76
CA LEU A 494 -26.55 18.20 9.34
C LEU A 494 -26.62 19.73 9.40
N ILE A 495 -25.50 20.44 9.27
CA ILE A 495 -25.43 21.90 9.38
C ILE A 495 -25.05 22.51 8.04
N ALA A 496 -25.71 23.61 7.66
CA ALA A 496 -25.39 24.35 6.44
C ALA A 496 -24.25 25.35 6.65
N ASP A 497 -24.21 25.98 7.84
CA ASP A 497 -23.13 26.87 8.27
C ASP A 497 -21.79 26.11 8.29
N LYS A 498 -20.76 26.69 7.68
CA LYS A 498 -19.44 26.05 7.55
C LYS A 498 -18.52 26.28 8.75
N THR A 499 -18.89 27.17 9.67
CA THR A 499 -18.13 27.48 10.88
C THR A 499 -17.81 26.23 11.71
N PRO A 500 -18.79 25.37 12.06
CA PRO A 500 -18.50 24.15 12.82
C PRO A 500 -17.79 23.06 11.97
N HIS A 501 -17.66 23.22 10.65
CA HIS A 501 -17.00 22.24 9.78
C HIS A 501 -15.48 22.33 9.80
N ARG A 502 -14.94 23.36 10.47
CA ARG A 502 -13.50 23.63 10.51
C ARG A 502 -12.79 22.55 11.32
N GLU A 503 -11.80 21.96 10.66
CA GLU A 503 -10.85 21.00 11.21
C GLU A 503 -9.48 21.67 11.10
N ASN A 504 -8.81 21.93 12.22
CA ASN A 504 -7.48 22.51 12.22
C ASN A 504 -6.46 21.40 12.05
N LYS A 505 -5.47 21.65 11.21
CA LYS A 505 -4.38 20.71 10.97
C LYS A 505 -3.42 20.71 12.15
N ASP A 506 -2.76 19.58 12.37
CA ASP A 506 -1.64 19.47 13.30
C ASP A 506 -0.53 20.48 12.94
N PRO A 507 0.12 21.15 13.92
CA PRO A 507 1.22 22.08 13.67
C PRO A 507 2.37 21.50 12.83
N TYR A 508 2.54 20.18 12.81
CA TYR A 508 3.46 19.47 11.92
C TYR A 508 3.40 19.97 10.47
N PHE A 509 2.21 20.22 9.93
CA PHE A 509 2.05 20.58 8.52
C PHE A 509 2.60 21.98 8.19
N ASP A 510 2.72 22.85 9.19
CA ASP A 510 3.40 24.14 9.03
C ASP A 510 4.92 23.97 9.28
N LEU A 511 5.30 23.20 10.30
CA LEU A 511 6.69 22.99 10.73
C LEU A 511 7.52 22.13 9.76
N ILE A 512 6.89 21.27 8.95
CA ILE A 512 7.58 20.43 7.94
C ILE A 512 8.31 21.25 6.86
N HIS A 513 8.01 22.56 6.78
CA HIS A 513 8.69 23.52 5.93
C HIS A 513 10.00 24.07 6.53
N GLU A 514 10.30 23.77 7.80
CA GLU A 514 11.47 24.27 8.52
C GLU A 514 12.55 23.19 8.64
N ALA A 515 13.75 23.47 8.14
CA ALA A 515 14.84 22.48 8.06
C ALA A 515 15.27 21.95 9.44
N GLY A 516 15.27 22.80 10.47
CA GLY A 516 15.62 22.41 11.84
C GLY A 516 14.64 21.39 12.42
N PHE A 517 13.33 21.58 12.19
CA PHE A 517 12.31 20.63 12.60
C PHE A 517 12.44 19.30 11.84
N CYS A 518 12.65 19.34 10.52
CA CYS A 518 12.88 18.12 9.74
C CYS A 518 14.09 17.32 10.28
N SER A 519 15.19 18.00 10.62
CA SER A 519 16.37 17.34 11.22
C SER A 519 16.05 16.70 12.57
N GLN A 520 15.28 17.36 13.43
CA GLN A 520 14.82 16.80 14.70
C GLN A 520 13.98 15.53 14.52
N VAL A 521 13.04 15.53 13.56
CA VAL A 521 12.22 14.35 13.24
C VAL A 521 13.09 13.22 12.70
N LEU A 522 14.00 13.49 11.77
CA LEU A 522 14.91 12.49 11.20
C LEU A 522 15.75 11.83 12.31
N GLU A 523 16.36 12.63 13.19
CA GLU A 523 17.17 12.14 14.31
C GLU A 523 16.33 11.27 15.27
N ALA A 524 15.11 11.70 15.60
CA ALA A 524 14.23 10.97 16.50
C ALA A 524 13.85 9.57 15.98
N PHE A 525 13.80 9.39 14.66
CA PHE A 525 13.53 8.09 14.03
C PHE A 525 14.80 7.26 13.78
N GLY A 526 15.98 7.84 13.97
CA GLY A 526 17.29 7.22 13.71
C GLY A 526 17.76 7.37 12.26
N ALA A 527 17.17 8.29 11.50
CA ALA A 527 17.64 8.68 10.17
C ALA A 527 18.71 9.76 10.26
N ASP A 528 19.46 9.96 9.18
CA ASP A 528 20.49 11.00 9.10
C ASP A 528 19.84 12.39 9.14
N PRO A 529 20.12 13.24 10.16
CA PRO A 529 19.51 14.56 10.26
C PRO A 529 20.04 15.55 9.22
N GLU A 530 21.23 15.33 8.66
CA GLU A 530 21.84 16.19 7.65
C GLU A 530 21.35 15.84 6.25
N GLN A 531 21.39 14.57 5.89
CA GLN A 531 21.08 14.09 4.54
C GLN A 531 19.71 13.43 4.38
N GLY A 532 19.02 13.09 5.47
CA GLY A 532 17.73 12.42 5.40
C GLY A 532 16.64 13.24 4.70
N LEU A 533 15.67 12.52 4.13
CA LEU A 533 14.48 13.05 3.50
C LEU A 533 13.25 12.44 4.16
N ILE A 534 12.38 13.27 4.73
CA ILE A 534 11.06 12.86 5.19
C ILE A 534 10.17 12.70 3.96
N VAL A 535 9.47 11.58 3.86
CA VAL A 535 8.54 11.31 2.76
C VAL A 535 7.19 10.93 3.34
N ASN A 536 6.15 11.71 3.02
CA ASN A 536 4.80 11.45 3.51
C ASN A 536 3.71 11.64 2.46
N GLY A 537 2.48 11.25 2.80
CA GLY A 537 1.28 11.36 1.98
C GLY A 537 0.19 12.19 2.65
N HIS A 538 -1.07 11.74 2.54
CA HIS A 538 -2.26 12.22 3.27
C HIS A 538 -2.81 13.60 2.88
N VAL A 539 -1.94 14.60 2.72
CA VAL A 539 -2.35 15.97 2.38
C VAL A 539 -2.14 16.23 0.89
N PRO A 540 -3.20 16.53 0.13
CA PRO A 540 -3.08 16.81 -1.29
C PRO A 540 -2.22 18.03 -1.57
N VAL A 541 -1.32 17.90 -2.54
CA VAL A 541 -0.46 19.01 -3.00
C VAL A 541 -1.24 19.87 -3.98
N LYS A 542 -1.54 21.11 -3.60
CA LYS A 542 -2.33 22.02 -4.45
C LYS A 542 -1.44 22.76 -5.44
N LEU A 543 -1.01 22.07 -6.49
CA LEU A 543 -0.17 22.64 -7.56
C LEU A 543 -0.75 23.92 -8.17
N LYS A 544 -2.08 23.96 -8.37
CA LYS A 544 -2.80 25.14 -8.91
C LYS A 544 -2.71 26.37 -7.99
N GLN A 545 -2.34 26.18 -6.71
CA GLN A 545 -2.11 27.24 -5.74
C GLN A 545 -0.60 27.53 -5.53
N GLY A 546 0.27 26.95 -6.34
CA GLY A 546 1.73 27.13 -6.28
C GLY A 546 2.44 26.26 -5.25
N GLU A 547 1.76 25.28 -4.64
CA GLU A 547 2.41 24.32 -3.74
C GLU A 547 3.32 23.37 -4.53
N SER A 548 4.42 22.93 -3.90
CA SER A 548 5.35 21.93 -4.44
C SER A 548 5.32 20.66 -3.60
N PRO A 549 5.48 19.47 -4.21
CA PRO A 549 5.72 18.23 -3.47
C PRO A 549 6.93 18.34 -2.54
N ILE A 550 7.99 19.03 -2.99
CA ILE A 550 9.18 19.30 -2.18
C ILE A 550 8.89 20.48 -1.25
N LYS A 551 9.07 20.27 0.05
CA LYS A 551 8.85 21.33 1.04
C LYS A 551 10.01 22.32 1.05
N ARG A 552 9.70 23.55 1.47
CA ARG A 552 10.67 24.67 1.61
C ARG A 552 11.90 24.31 2.45
N SER A 553 11.80 23.32 3.34
CA SER A 553 12.91 22.81 4.13
C SER A 553 14.01 22.15 3.28
N GLY A 554 13.68 21.71 2.06
CA GLY A 554 14.57 20.88 1.24
C GLY A 554 14.79 19.46 1.79
N LYS A 555 14.14 19.12 2.92
CA LYS A 555 14.30 17.85 3.66
C LYS A 555 13.03 17.03 3.76
N ALA A 556 11.95 17.47 3.12
CA ALA A 556 10.69 16.76 3.12
C ALA A 556 10.02 16.78 1.75
N ILE A 557 9.36 15.67 1.41
CA ILE A 557 8.60 15.47 0.17
C ILE A 557 7.24 14.92 0.56
N THR A 558 6.17 15.58 0.11
CA THR A 558 4.83 14.99 0.17
C THR A 558 4.47 14.44 -1.19
N ILE A 559 4.26 13.14 -1.26
CA ILE A 559 3.82 12.42 -2.45
C ILE A 559 2.31 12.26 -2.30
N ASP A 560 1.54 12.99 -3.10
CA ASP A 560 0.12 12.69 -3.26
C ASP A 560 -0.05 11.82 -4.49
N GLY A 561 -0.72 10.69 -4.32
CA GLY A 561 -1.03 9.80 -5.41
C GLY A 561 -2.01 10.40 -6.42
N ALA A 562 -2.86 11.35 -6.00
CA ALA A 562 -4.02 11.85 -6.74
C ALA A 562 -4.59 10.78 -7.69
N PHE A 563 -4.75 9.56 -7.18
CA PHE A 563 -5.21 8.44 -7.99
C PHE A 563 -6.71 8.59 -8.22
N SER A 564 -7.43 9.14 -7.23
CA SER A 564 -8.88 9.30 -7.28
C SER A 564 -9.30 10.60 -7.97
N GLU A 565 -10.38 10.54 -8.77
CA GLU A 565 -11.02 11.69 -9.42
C GLU A 565 -11.33 12.85 -8.46
N ALA A 566 -11.42 12.59 -7.16
CA ALA A 566 -11.72 13.57 -6.12
C ALA A 566 -10.56 14.53 -5.79
N TYR A 567 -9.30 14.19 -6.11
CA TYR A 567 -8.11 14.95 -5.69
C TYR A 567 -7.31 15.59 -6.83
N GLY A 568 -7.58 15.25 -8.10
CA GLY A 568 -7.01 15.93 -9.26
C GLY A 568 -6.48 14.98 -10.32
N ASP A 569 -5.83 15.55 -11.35
CA ASP A 569 -5.41 14.82 -12.56
C ASP A 569 -3.93 14.35 -12.54
N HIS A 570 -3.16 14.67 -11.48
CA HIS A 570 -1.70 14.49 -11.45
C HIS A 570 -1.26 13.75 -10.19
N GLY A 571 -0.73 12.52 -10.35
CA GLY A 571 -0.21 11.71 -9.25
C GLY A 571 1.32 11.66 -9.23
N TYR A 572 1.92 11.35 -8.09
CA TYR A 572 3.38 11.27 -7.96
C TYR A 572 3.85 9.86 -7.57
N THR A 573 4.99 9.46 -8.12
CA THR A 573 5.79 8.33 -7.63
C THR A 573 7.19 8.82 -7.30
N LEU A 574 7.69 8.48 -6.12
CA LEU A 574 9.10 8.67 -5.79
C LEU A 574 9.86 7.40 -6.13
N VAL A 575 10.88 7.51 -6.97
CA VAL A 575 11.72 6.40 -7.40
C VAL A 575 13.10 6.58 -6.79
N LEU A 576 13.52 5.58 -6.02
CA LEU A 576 14.87 5.50 -5.45
C LEU A 576 15.71 4.56 -6.33
N GLU A 577 16.49 5.14 -7.22
CA GLU A 577 17.41 4.45 -8.13
C GLU A 577 18.81 4.39 -7.50
N PRO A 578 19.71 3.47 -7.95
CA PRO A 578 21.08 3.43 -7.45
C PRO A 578 21.79 4.79 -7.50
N GLY A 579 21.65 5.54 -8.59
CA GLY A 579 22.38 6.79 -8.81
C GLY A 579 21.64 8.06 -8.40
N ARG A 580 20.34 8.00 -8.09
CA ARG A 580 19.53 9.20 -7.86
C ARG A 580 18.18 8.91 -7.20
N ILE A 581 17.56 9.97 -6.69
CA ILE A 581 16.17 10.01 -6.24
C ILE A 581 15.38 10.88 -7.22
N VAL A 582 14.31 10.33 -7.78
CA VAL A 582 13.50 10.97 -8.83
C VAL A 582 12.05 11.04 -8.39
N LEU A 583 11.40 12.18 -8.63
CA LEU A 583 9.96 12.33 -8.50
C LEU A 583 9.34 12.28 -9.90
N ALA A 584 8.54 11.25 -10.17
CA ALA A 584 7.83 11.05 -11.42
C ALA A 584 6.38 11.54 -11.28
N GLU A 585 6.00 12.54 -12.07
CA GLU A 585 4.64 13.07 -12.17
C GLU A 585 3.88 12.35 -13.29
N HIS A 586 2.81 11.66 -12.91
CA HIS A 586 1.92 10.94 -13.80
C HIS A 586 0.73 11.82 -14.20
N HIS A 587 0.47 11.90 -15.51
CA HIS A 587 -0.70 12.59 -16.05
C HIS A 587 -1.97 11.74 -16.02
N HIS A 588 -3.08 12.31 -16.51
CA HIS A 588 -4.37 11.63 -16.61
C HIS A 588 -4.27 10.34 -17.44
N PHE A 589 -4.84 9.25 -16.92
CA PHE A 589 -4.92 7.95 -17.58
C PHE A 589 -6.37 7.65 -17.94
N GLU A 590 -6.70 7.61 -19.23
CA GLU A 590 -8.08 7.36 -19.68
C GLU A 590 -8.51 5.90 -19.47
N SER A 591 -7.78 4.94 -20.05
CA SER A 591 -8.12 3.52 -19.95
C SER A 591 -6.99 2.59 -20.39
N MET A 592 -7.02 1.34 -19.92
CA MET A 592 -6.12 0.30 -20.41
C MET A 592 -6.39 -0.02 -21.88
N GLU A 593 -7.66 0.02 -22.30
CA GLU A 593 -8.05 -0.21 -23.68
C GLU A 593 -7.44 0.82 -24.64
N SER A 594 -7.43 2.12 -24.27
CA SER A 594 -6.75 3.16 -25.06
C SER A 594 -5.22 2.99 -25.01
N ALA A 595 -4.65 2.66 -23.85
CA ALA A 595 -3.22 2.40 -23.75
C ALA A 595 -2.77 1.24 -24.67
N ILE A 596 -3.56 0.17 -24.78
CA ILE A 596 -3.26 -0.96 -25.67
C ILE A 596 -3.48 -0.58 -27.13
N LYS A 597 -4.63 0.03 -27.46
CA LYS A 597 -5.04 0.33 -28.84
C LYS A 597 -4.22 1.45 -29.48
N ASP A 598 -4.07 2.54 -28.74
CA ASP A 598 -3.45 3.77 -29.24
C ASP A 598 -1.95 3.80 -28.91
N GLY A 599 -1.46 2.88 -28.06
CA GLY A 599 -0.11 2.85 -27.48
C GLY A 599 0.26 4.16 -26.79
N VAL A 600 -0.75 4.82 -26.23
CA VAL A 600 -0.58 6.01 -25.41
C VAL A 600 -0.03 5.54 -24.08
N ASP A 601 1.26 5.74 -23.90
CA ASP A 601 1.93 5.59 -22.62
C ASP A 601 2.04 6.95 -21.95
N ILE A 602 1.81 6.98 -20.64
CA ILE A 602 2.05 8.18 -19.86
C ILE A 602 3.55 8.20 -19.60
N VAL A 603 4.29 8.93 -20.44
CA VAL A 603 5.67 9.30 -20.10
C VAL A 603 5.58 10.29 -18.95
N PRO A 604 6.00 9.92 -17.73
CA PRO A 604 5.90 10.83 -16.61
C PRO A 604 6.89 11.98 -16.78
N LYS A 605 6.53 13.17 -16.30
CA LYS A 605 7.51 14.23 -16.14
C LYS A 605 8.36 13.91 -14.92
N THR A 606 9.67 13.84 -15.09
CA THR A 606 10.58 13.52 -14.00
C THR A 606 11.27 14.78 -13.48
N GLN A 607 11.37 14.86 -12.16
CA GLN A 607 12.18 15.84 -11.45
C GLN A 607 13.23 15.11 -10.63
N GLU A 608 14.51 15.44 -10.85
CA GLU A 608 15.59 14.92 -10.01
C GLU A 608 15.60 15.64 -8.67
N ILE A 609 15.51 14.87 -7.60
CA ILE A 609 15.55 15.36 -6.21
C ILE A 609 16.97 15.34 -5.68
N ARG A 610 17.69 14.25 -5.97
CA ARG A 610 19.08 14.03 -5.53
C ARG A 610 19.80 13.17 -6.55
N VAL A 611 21.05 13.50 -6.84
CA VAL A 611 21.97 12.68 -7.64
C VAL A 611 23.17 12.34 -6.75
N PHE A 612 23.56 11.07 -6.72
CA PHE A 612 24.69 10.60 -5.94
C PHE A 612 25.96 10.59 -6.80
N ASP A 613 27.08 11.02 -6.23
CA ASP A 613 28.39 10.99 -6.91
C ASP A 613 28.80 9.56 -7.32
N THR A 614 28.38 8.57 -6.53
CA THR A 614 28.59 7.16 -6.81
C THR A 614 27.26 6.40 -6.65
N PRO A 615 26.88 5.56 -7.62
CA PRO A 615 25.68 4.73 -7.48
C PRO A 615 25.74 3.86 -6.22
N GLN A 616 24.66 3.89 -5.45
CA GLN A 616 24.47 3.06 -4.27
C GLN A 616 24.50 1.58 -4.62
N GLN A 617 25.12 0.81 -3.76
CA GLN A 617 25.23 -0.64 -3.89
C GLN A 617 24.34 -1.32 -2.84
N THR A 618 24.17 -2.63 -2.97
CA THR A 618 23.42 -3.44 -2.00
C THR A 618 23.93 -3.20 -0.57
N LYS A 619 25.23 -3.00 -0.35
CA LYS A 619 25.85 -2.74 0.97
C LYS A 619 25.36 -1.49 1.70
N ASP A 620 24.78 -0.56 0.96
CA ASP A 620 24.29 0.73 1.44
C ASP A 620 22.79 0.67 1.81
N THR A 621 22.16 -0.50 1.63
CA THR A 621 20.73 -0.75 1.92
C THR A 621 20.54 -1.56 3.20
N GLU A 622 19.30 -1.61 3.69
CA GLU A 622 18.87 -2.44 4.83
C GLU A 622 19.11 -3.93 4.54
N ARG A 623 18.92 -4.37 3.30
CA ARG A 623 19.29 -5.71 2.85
C ARG A 623 20.80 -5.95 2.99
N GLY A 624 21.62 -4.97 2.61
CA GLY A 624 23.07 -5.00 2.79
C GLY A 624 23.47 -5.13 4.25
N GLN A 625 22.80 -4.40 5.15
CA GLN A 625 23.01 -4.50 6.60
C GLN A 625 22.71 -5.91 7.11
N ARG A 626 21.57 -6.51 6.70
CA ARG A 626 21.24 -7.91 7.03
C ARG A 626 22.27 -8.90 6.50
N ILE A 627 22.77 -8.69 5.28
CA ILE A 627 23.84 -9.51 4.69
C ILE A 627 25.13 -9.38 5.53
N LYS A 628 25.53 -8.16 5.94
CA LYS A 628 26.70 -7.95 6.81
C LYS A 628 26.56 -8.70 8.14
N TYR A 629 25.39 -8.64 8.75
CA TYR A 629 25.11 -9.39 9.99
C TYR A 629 25.20 -10.91 9.76
N ARG A 630 24.64 -11.43 8.67
CA ARG A 630 24.74 -12.85 8.31
C ARG A 630 26.20 -13.28 8.11
N MET A 631 27.01 -12.47 7.44
CA MET A 631 28.44 -12.72 7.28
C MET A 631 29.18 -12.73 8.63
N MET A 632 28.82 -11.86 9.57
CA MET A 632 29.37 -11.87 10.93
C MET A 632 29.05 -13.20 11.66
N GLU A 633 27.80 -13.67 11.58
CA GLU A 633 27.40 -14.95 12.19
C GLU A 633 28.11 -16.15 11.54
N LEU A 634 28.30 -16.13 10.21
CA LEU A 634 29.07 -17.17 9.51
C LEU A 634 30.56 -17.15 9.92
N ASN A 635 31.15 -15.98 10.17
CA ASN A 635 32.51 -15.91 10.71
C ASN A 635 32.59 -16.54 12.12
N ARG A 636 31.58 -16.29 12.97
CA ARG A 636 31.49 -16.96 14.29
C ARG A 636 31.34 -18.48 14.15
N LEU A 637 30.59 -18.96 13.16
CA LEU A 637 30.49 -20.39 12.86
C LEU A 637 31.85 -20.98 12.45
N ILE A 638 32.59 -20.30 11.56
CA ILE A 638 33.94 -20.73 11.15
C ILE A 638 34.89 -20.80 12.34
N GLU A 639 34.85 -19.81 13.24
CA GLU A 639 35.63 -19.86 14.49
C GLU A 639 35.22 -21.02 15.39
N ALA A 640 33.93 -21.35 15.46
CA ALA A 640 33.43 -22.48 16.24
C ALA A 640 33.92 -23.82 15.68
N TYR A 641 33.97 -24.00 14.35
CA TYR A 641 34.57 -25.17 13.72
C TYR A 641 36.09 -25.24 13.98
N ARG A 642 36.81 -24.14 13.75
CA ARG A 642 38.28 -24.08 13.94
C ARG A 642 38.71 -24.30 15.38
N SER A 643 37.91 -23.85 16.34
CA SER A 643 38.15 -24.05 17.78
C SER A 643 37.55 -25.34 18.33
N ASN A 644 36.94 -26.17 17.47
CA ASN A 644 36.30 -27.43 17.82
C ASN A 644 35.20 -27.27 18.89
N ARG A 645 34.58 -26.09 18.96
CA ARG A 645 33.37 -25.81 19.75
C ARG A 645 32.13 -26.41 19.08
N LEU A 646 32.16 -26.48 17.75
CA LEU A 646 31.25 -27.25 16.92
C LEU A 646 32.08 -28.20 16.05
N HIS A 647 31.51 -29.38 15.77
CA HIS A 647 32.12 -30.32 14.85
C HIS A 647 31.54 -30.10 13.45
N GLU A 648 32.42 -30.13 12.44
CA GLU A 648 32.00 -30.26 11.05
C GLU A 648 31.22 -31.58 10.89
N GLN A 649 30.22 -31.59 10.00
CA GLN A 649 29.29 -32.70 9.81
C GLN A 649 29.58 -33.53 8.57
#